data_AF-A0A9P5NSD1-F1
#
_entry.id   AF-A0A9P5NSD1-F1
#
_cell.length_a   1.000
_cell.length_b   1.000
_cell.length_c   1.000
_cell.angle_alpha   90.00
_cell.angle_beta   90.00
_cell.angle_gamma   90.00
#
_symmetry.space_group_name_H-M   'P 1'
#
loop_
_entity.id
_entity.type
_entity.pdbx_description
1 polymer ?
#
loop_
_entity_poly.entity_id
_entity_poly.type
_entity_poly.pdbx_seq_one_letter_code
_entity_poly.pdbx_strand_id
1 'polypeptide(L)'
;MSSFPEEPLNLLPSEGGGYYPASIGQKLNGGKFEIVRKLGYGPRSTTWLVVRTHDFVYFAVKIFTVAASDRAKTVELPIAKAVHKDFSQPLPAFHGSFWETSSAGSHICFLLNPMGTSVHALQRDAEHRRLPVHAVQKIVANVASVLKGLHAAGIMHGAIKADNIFFWMPSQAEFLKPVLDSEPEPTTVKVKRYTTVRSQPLTSDVKWNDKKKDIADWSMYLNNLGHAQRRDYRPEKQVDYFSAPETLLYHASCSPQTDIWMLGYMTFNLLTGKSPFQSNDRISRCIAGMRFTLEDEIPKEWFGDVKMKDYNDDAHGLFTTIEMGLANVHAFRGDEQEAAAAFIKGCLRLDPRKRFTAKECANHKWLANVNACSYFNTRRLSLSVLELAATRAFAALEADSEVIILAKGGYNSACDELRYRARLHELQIVDWDGLPGSSDPSSYTNTLEAFLDTTPNVALAIVTITLYTEPRTDRVSAERIYRIFKARNIPVNTTDVVDLSDFSFTSSHRFEHPKTGEKTPLQIGVTTNGHGCRLSARLRREIVAKLPREVGTAVEKVGRMRDLAKDPPGAFPGPLAALEDEVHEEEEIGEDNAISTPNRPVPSRTGVESAVEARRRRIKWVAQVSEYWPISKLASMSEEEMKDVLAEDNGLSLNSNANHTKTLSNDDNSNLSATQSQSSSKDPQPQPYSQPFLHFGHLSISPSAKSTKPGRILLVGSGPGHPSLLTIATHTALTQHADLVLSDKLVPAAVLNLIPKHVHVRIARKFPGNAEGAQTEMMEAAVEAAKRGLTVVRLKQGDPVVYGRAGEEVLYFRSHGFESLVIPGVSSALAAPTFAGIPVTQRGVAESFIVCTGVGRKGQEVQLPGYERSRTLLVLMGVARIRQVVDALLFDDSDVEGGDHVSATSPPDLGSDRDQGGNTLPKPSQQQKRRDGPAYPPHTPIAIIERASMPDQRVIYSTLKDIVRALESSGEQRPPGMMVIGWAVLALSGAGDMGVLDDHNVTANSGAEARVGDGGEGGDVLALGRRDRERVESWLGLGGDGRAVGWKVHEGIELGWDTL
;
A
#
# COMPACT_ATOMS: atom_id res chain seq x y z
N MET A 1 -27.80 20.89 42.59
CA MET A 1 -27.51 21.83 43.69
C MET A 1 -26.17 22.49 43.41
N SER A 2 -26.18 23.79 43.11
CA SER A 2 -24.98 24.62 42.99
C SER A 2 -24.47 24.99 44.38
N SER A 3 -23.22 24.64 44.70
CA SER A 3 -22.57 25.15 45.92
C SER A 3 -21.07 24.85 45.93
N PHE A 4 -20.30 25.48 45.03
CA PHE A 4 -18.85 25.54 45.23
C PHE A 4 -18.42 27.00 45.26
N PRO A 5 -18.12 27.57 46.45
CA PRO A 5 -17.24 28.72 46.52
C PRO A 5 -15.86 28.17 46.16
N GLU A 6 -15.39 28.38 44.92
CA GLU A 6 -14.36 27.55 44.27
C GLU A 6 -13.14 27.23 45.15
N GLU A 7 -12.72 28.13 46.04
CA GLU A 7 -11.76 27.82 47.12
C GLU A 7 -12.11 28.59 48.40
N PRO A 8 -12.39 27.94 49.53
CA PRO A 8 -12.63 28.63 50.78
C PRO A 8 -11.31 29.08 51.42
N LEU A 9 -10.78 30.23 50.97
CA LEU A 9 -9.49 30.80 51.39
C LEU A 9 -9.40 31.14 52.90
N ASN A 10 -10.55 31.39 53.55
CA ASN A 10 -10.64 31.88 54.93
C ASN A 10 -10.86 30.78 55.99
N LEU A 11 -10.80 29.50 55.61
CA LEU A 11 -10.95 28.40 56.58
C LEU A 11 -9.71 28.27 57.45
N LEU A 12 -9.90 27.90 58.72
CA LEU A 12 -8.80 27.59 59.62
C LEU A 12 -8.15 26.26 59.21
N PRO A 13 -6.84 26.05 59.50
CA PRO A 13 -6.17 24.76 59.27
C PRO A 13 -6.90 23.56 59.89
N SER A 14 -7.56 23.76 61.04
CA SER A 14 -8.36 22.75 61.73
C SER A 14 -9.67 22.38 61.02
N GLU A 15 -10.17 23.22 60.12
CA GLU A 15 -11.38 23.01 59.32
C GLU A 15 -11.07 22.41 57.93
N GLY A 16 -9.83 21.97 57.72
CA GLY A 16 -9.35 21.41 56.46
C GLY A 16 -8.94 22.44 55.41
N GLY A 17 -8.98 23.73 55.73
CA GLY A 17 -8.71 24.81 54.79
C GLY A 17 -7.60 25.76 55.21
N GLY A 18 -7.20 26.58 54.25
CA GLY A 18 -5.87 27.20 54.15
C GLY A 18 -5.34 26.90 52.76
N TYR A 19 -6.13 27.27 51.74
CA TYR A 19 -5.73 27.22 50.34
C TYR A 19 -4.70 28.31 50.07
N TYR A 20 -3.77 28.05 49.16
CA TYR A 20 -2.81 29.07 48.75
C TYR A 20 -3.52 30.12 47.89
N PRO A 21 -3.49 31.42 48.24
CA PRO A 21 -4.19 32.48 47.51
C PRO A 21 -3.42 32.87 46.24
N ALA A 22 -3.35 31.96 45.27
CA ALA A 22 -2.64 32.15 44.01
C ALA A 22 -3.35 33.17 43.09
N SER A 23 -2.56 33.93 42.34
CA SER A 23 -3.02 34.88 41.32
C SER A 23 -2.29 34.69 39.99
N ILE A 24 -2.92 35.08 38.88
CA ILE A 24 -2.32 35.01 37.54
C ILE A 24 -1.11 35.96 37.46
N GLY A 25 -0.01 35.52 36.86
CA GLY A 25 1.26 36.24 36.79
C GLY A 25 2.09 36.17 38.07
N GLN A 26 1.58 35.55 39.14
CA GLN A 26 2.36 35.37 40.37
C GLN A 26 3.53 34.42 40.15
N LYS A 27 4.70 34.78 40.67
CA LYS A 27 5.90 33.96 40.60
C LYS A 27 6.02 33.04 41.82
N LEU A 28 6.37 31.78 41.58
CA LEU A 28 6.58 30.72 42.56
C LEU A 28 8.04 30.24 42.54
N ASN A 29 8.45 29.56 43.61
CA ASN A 29 9.76 28.96 43.85
C ASN A 29 10.92 29.92 43.59
N GLY A 30 10.86 31.11 44.20
CA GLY A 30 11.88 32.15 44.07
C GLY A 30 11.99 32.75 42.67
N GLY A 31 10.90 32.81 41.90
CA GLY A 31 10.88 33.40 40.56
C GLY A 31 11.02 32.42 39.40
N LYS A 32 11.17 31.12 39.69
CA LYS A 32 11.43 30.08 38.68
C LYS A 32 10.20 29.74 37.84
N PHE A 33 9.01 29.86 38.41
CA PHE A 33 7.74 29.53 37.75
C PHE A 33 6.79 30.70 37.85
N GLU A 34 6.03 30.96 36.80
CA GLU A 34 5.01 32.01 36.76
C GLU A 34 3.64 31.38 36.50
N ILE A 35 2.63 31.75 37.29
CA ILE A 35 1.27 31.20 37.18
C ILE A 35 0.60 31.75 35.93
N VAL A 36 0.12 30.85 35.07
CA VAL A 36 -0.55 31.18 33.81
C VAL A 36 -2.06 31.02 33.92
N ARG A 37 -2.51 29.92 34.54
CA ARG A 37 -3.93 29.56 34.57
C ARG A 37 -4.25 28.60 35.72
N LYS A 38 -5.48 28.60 36.21
CA LYS A 38 -5.96 27.57 37.14
C LYS A 38 -6.57 26.40 36.37
N LEU A 39 -6.06 25.19 36.59
CA LEU A 39 -6.54 23.99 35.91
C LEU A 39 -7.68 23.31 36.68
N GLY A 40 -7.67 23.37 38.01
CA GLY A 40 -8.70 22.73 38.83
C GLY A 40 -8.45 22.86 40.32
N TYR A 41 -9.37 22.30 41.11
CA TYR A 41 -9.22 22.21 42.57
C TYR A 41 -9.89 20.93 43.09
N GLY A 42 -9.49 20.54 44.29
CA GLY A 42 -10.14 19.50 45.08
C GLY A 42 -10.05 19.85 46.56
N PRO A 43 -10.61 19.01 47.45
CA PRO A 43 -10.74 19.34 48.88
C PRO A 43 -9.41 19.54 49.62
N ARG A 44 -8.28 19.16 49.02
CA ARG A 44 -6.95 19.16 49.64
C ARG A 44 -5.90 19.97 48.88
N SER A 45 -6.21 20.45 47.67
CA SER A 45 -5.22 21.10 46.81
C SER A 45 -5.86 21.84 45.64
N THR A 46 -5.12 22.78 45.06
CA THR A 46 -5.44 23.46 43.80
C THR A 46 -4.36 23.16 42.78
N THR A 47 -4.73 23.07 41.51
CA THR A 47 -3.79 22.75 40.43
C THR A 47 -3.73 23.91 39.45
N TRP A 48 -2.51 24.38 39.18
CA TRP A 48 -2.24 25.57 38.39
C TRP A 48 -1.29 25.23 37.26
N LEU A 49 -1.55 25.77 36.07
CA LEU A 49 -0.59 25.78 34.99
C LEU A 49 0.43 26.90 35.26
N VAL A 50 1.70 26.55 35.21
CA VAL A 50 2.80 27.50 35.35
C VAL A 50 3.74 27.40 34.15
N VAL A 51 4.38 28.50 33.82
CA VAL A 51 5.47 28.53 32.83
C VAL A 51 6.78 28.76 33.56
N ARG A 52 7.81 27.99 33.19
CA ARG A 52 9.14 28.15 33.73
C ARG A 52 9.84 29.33 33.05
N THR A 53 10.39 30.24 33.85
CA THR A 53 10.75 31.59 33.40
C THR A 53 11.99 31.68 32.51
N HIS A 54 12.84 30.64 32.45
CA HIS A 54 14.08 30.68 31.66
C HIS A 54 13.99 30.01 30.28
N ASP A 55 13.11 29.02 30.12
CA ASP A 55 12.98 28.23 28.88
C ASP A 55 11.54 28.08 28.39
N PHE A 56 10.60 28.76 29.06
CA PHE A 56 9.18 28.79 28.70
C PHE A 56 8.51 27.41 28.66
N VAL A 57 9.03 26.42 29.40
CA VAL A 57 8.37 25.10 29.52
C VAL A 57 7.23 25.16 30.53
N TYR A 58 6.08 24.61 30.16
CA TYR A 58 4.87 24.57 30.97
C TYR A 58 4.81 23.34 31.87
N PHE A 59 4.30 23.54 33.09
CA PHE A 59 4.10 22.49 34.08
C PHE A 59 2.76 22.68 34.80
N ALA A 60 2.22 21.61 35.36
CA ALA A 60 1.14 21.69 36.34
C ALA A 60 1.72 21.68 37.76
N VAL A 61 1.39 22.69 38.57
CA VAL A 61 1.72 22.76 39.99
C VAL A 61 0.49 22.44 40.81
N LYS A 62 0.51 21.32 41.53
CA LYS A 62 -0.48 20.97 42.55
C LYS A 62 -0.05 21.58 43.88
N ILE A 63 -0.73 22.64 44.32
CA ILE A 63 -0.49 23.35 45.58
C ILE A 63 -1.44 22.81 46.64
N PHE A 64 -0.91 22.21 47.69
CA PHE A 64 -1.73 21.63 48.76
C PHE A 64 -2.21 22.70 49.75
N THR A 65 -3.32 22.43 50.43
CA THR A 65 -3.72 23.23 51.58
C THR A 65 -2.71 23.05 52.73
N VAL A 66 -2.65 24.00 53.65
CA VAL A 66 -1.78 23.89 54.84
C VAL A 66 -2.07 22.59 55.59
N ALA A 67 -3.36 22.28 55.82
CA ALA A 67 -3.80 21.07 56.50
C ALA A 67 -3.43 19.76 55.77
N ALA A 68 -3.35 19.78 54.44
CA ALA A 68 -3.00 18.60 53.64
C ALA A 68 -1.49 18.45 53.42
N SER A 69 -0.69 19.49 53.67
CA SER A 69 0.72 19.54 53.30
C SER A 69 1.59 18.53 54.07
N ASP A 70 1.31 18.34 55.37
CA ASP A 70 2.01 17.33 56.17
C ASP A 70 1.74 15.91 55.66
N ARG A 71 0.47 15.58 55.41
CA ARG A 71 0.08 14.28 54.85
C ARG A 71 0.67 14.06 53.47
N ALA A 72 0.66 15.07 52.60
CA ALA A 72 1.24 14.98 51.28
C ALA A 72 2.76 14.74 51.33
N LYS A 73 3.46 15.37 52.29
CA LYS A 73 4.90 15.13 52.52
C LYS A 73 5.19 13.72 53.00
N THR A 74 4.37 13.15 53.89
CA THR A 74 4.63 11.84 54.51
C THR A 74 4.10 10.67 53.69
N VAL A 75 3.06 10.86 52.88
CA VAL A 75 2.36 9.78 52.16
C VAL A 75 2.50 9.94 50.64
N GLU A 76 2.03 11.04 50.07
CA GLU A 76 1.98 11.21 48.61
C GLU A 76 3.38 11.37 47.99
N LEU A 77 4.27 12.12 48.65
CA LEU A 77 5.61 12.42 48.13
C LEU A 77 6.52 11.17 48.04
N PRO A 78 6.60 10.27 49.04
CA PRO A 78 7.35 9.03 48.90
C PRO A 78 6.80 8.12 47.80
N ILE A 79 5.47 8.05 47.64
CA ILE A 79 4.83 7.25 46.59
C ILE A 79 5.14 7.85 45.21
N ALA A 80 4.97 9.17 45.04
CA ALA A 80 5.28 9.86 43.80
C ALA A 80 6.76 9.70 43.39
N LYS A 81 7.69 9.77 44.36
CA LYS A 81 9.11 9.53 44.11
C LYS A 81 9.42 8.07 43.75
N ALA A 82 8.82 7.12 44.45
CA ALA A 82 9.03 5.70 44.19
C ALA A 82 8.49 5.32 42.80
N VAL A 83 7.29 5.79 42.47
CA VAL A 83 6.68 5.61 41.16
C VAL A 83 7.55 6.26 40.08
N HIS A 84 7.96 7.52 40.23
CA HIS A 84 8.76 8.21 39.22
C HIS A 84 10.10 7.52 38.92
N LYS A 85 10.72 6.91 39.94
CA LYS A 85 12.00 6.22 39.78
C LYS A 85 11.87 4.86 39.09
N ASP A 86 10.83 4.10 39.45
CA ASP A 86 10.77 2.67 39.16
C ASP A 86 9.71 2.30 38.09
N PHE A 87 8.96 3.28 37.56
CA PHE A 87 7.86 3.05 36.62
C PHE A 87 8.02 3.79 35.30
N SER A 88 8.03 3.03 34.20
CA SER A 88 7.95 3.55 32.83
C SER A 88 6.51 3.75 32.30
N GLN A 89 5.51 3.40 33.13
CA GLN A 89 4.09 3.39 32.79
C GLN A 89 3.46 4.79 32.86
N PRO A 90 2.31 5.04 32.22
CA PRO A 90 1.77 6.39 32.02
C PRO A 90 1.08 6.93 33.29
N LEU A 91 1.90 7.33 34.25
CA LEU A 91 1.56 8.20 35.37
C LEU A 91 2.14 9.60 35.09
N PRO A 92 1.52 10.69 35.57
CA PRO A 92 2.07 12.04 35.40
C PRO A 92 3.49 12.10 35.96
N ALA A 93 4.44 12.55 35.15
CA ALA A 93 5.84 12.65 35.58
C ALA A 93 5.96 13.63 36.76
N PHE A 94 6.65 13.20 37.81
CA PHE A 94 6.91 14.01 38.99
C PHE A 94 8.28 14.69 38.88
N HIS A 95 8.27 16.00 38.62
CA HIS A 95 9.50 16.79 38.39
C HIS A 95 10.12 17.33 39.68
N GLY A 96 9.41 17.20 40.80
CA GLY A 96 9.89 17.61 42.10
C GLY A 96 8.82 18.26 42.96
N SER A 97 9.24 18.71 44.14
CA SER A 97 8.39 19.43 45.09
C SER A 97 9.12 20.62 45.67
N PHE A 98 8.39 21.69 45.98
CA PHE A 98 8.89 22.87 46.67
C PHE A 98 7.84 23.38 47.67
N TRP A 99 8.17 24.41 48.43
CA TRP A 99 7.27 24.99 49.43
C TRP A 99 6.96 26.44 49.10
N GLU A 100 5.72 26.84 49.34
CA GLU A 100 5.26 28.22 49.30
C GLU A 100 4.66 28.62 50.64
N THR A 101 4.74 29.89 51.02
CA THR A 101 4.20 30.37 52.29
C THR A 101 3.13 31.43 52.03
N SER A 102 1.98 31.27 52.68
CA SER A 102 0.90 32.26 52.70
C SER A 102 0.66 32.77 54.12
N SER A 103 -0.29 33.70 54.29
CA SER A 103 -0.74 34.15 55.60
C SER A 103 -1.36 33.03 56.46
N ALA A 104 -1.76 31.90 55.85
CA ALA A 104 -2.33 30.75 56.55
C ALA A 104 -1.28 29.71 56.98
N GLY A 105 -0.08 29.73 56.40
CA GLY A 105 0.98 28.76 56.69
C GLY A 105 1.79 28.33 55.46
N SER A 106 2.57 27.25 55.61
CA SER A 106 3.38 26.69 54.53
C SER A 106 2.63 25.60 53.76
N HIS A 107 2.76 25.64 52.44
CA HIS A 107 2.10 24.78 51.48
C HIS A 107 3.14 23.99 50.71
N ILE A 108 2.99 22.68 50.64
CA ILE A 108 3.81 21.87 49.73
C ILE A 108 3.22 21.95 48.31
N CYS A 109 4.10 22.05 47.31
CA CYS A 109 3.76 22.17 45.90
C CYS A 109 4.39 21.01 45.14
N PHE A 110 3.62 20.26 44.37
CA PHE A 110 4.12 19.20 43.48
C PHE A 110 4.15 19.70 42.04
N LEU A 111 5.29 19.51 41.36
CA LEU A 111 5.49 19.87 39.96
C LEU A 111 5.27 18.63 39.09
N LEU A 112 4.30 18.70 38.18
CA LEU A 112 3.82 17.62 37.33
C LEU A 112 3.75 18.07 35.87
N ASN A 113 3.59 17.12 34.94
CA ASN A 113 3.25 17.44 33.54
C ASN A 113 1.87 18.13 33.44
N PRO A 114 1.68 19.06 32.48
CA PRO A 114 0.36 19.53 32.11
C PRO A 114 -0.50 18.37 31.59
N MET A 115 -1.80 18.46 31.85
CA MET A 115 -2.79 17.44 31.50
C MET A 115 -3.99 18.12 30.86
N GLY A 116 -4.55 17.47 29.85
CA GLY A 116 -5.66 17.97 29.03
C GLY A 116 -7.02 17.59 29.62
N THR A 117 -7.98 17.35 28.74
CA THR A 117 -9.33 16.92 29.11
C THR A 117 -9.31 15.58 29.87
N SER A 118 -10.22 15.39 30.83
CA SER A 118 -10.39 14.09 31.50
C SER A 118 -11.28 13.14 30.67
N VAL A 119 -11.13 11.83 30.87
CA VAL A 119 -12.03 10.83 30.29
C VAL A 119 -13.48 11.06 30.74
N HIS A 120 -13.71 11.54 31.96
CA HIS A 120 -15.06 11.91 32.41
C HIS A 120 -15.65 13.05 31.58
N ALA A 121 -14.87 14.08 31.27
CA ALA A 121 -15.33 15.17 30.41
C ALA A 121 -15.63 14.67 28.99
N LEU A 122 -14.76 13.80 28.45
CA LEU A 122 -15.00 13.11 27.17
C LEU A 122 -16.31 12.31 27.17
N GLN A 123 -16.56 11.54 28.24
CA GLN A 123 -17.79 10.76 28.41
C GLN A 123 -19.02 11.65 28.56
N ARG A 124 -18.92 12.77 29.28
CA ARG A 124 -20.03 13.71 29.47
C ARG A 124 -20.50 14.31 28.14
N ASP A 125 -19.55 14.56 27.24
CA ASP A 125 -19.80 15.14 25.92
C ASP A 125 -20.25 14.06 24.90
N ALA A 126 -20.16 12.77 25.26
CA ALA A 126 -20.63 11.65 24.47
C ALA A 126 -22.15 11.43 24.59
N GLU A 127 -22.75 10.93 23.53
CA GLU A 127 -24.18 10.66 23.48
C GLU A 127 -24.59 9.64 24.55
N HIS A 128 -25.64 9.96 25.31
CA HIS A 128 -26.12 9.16 26.44
C HIS A 128 -25.04 8.81 27.51
N ARG A 129 -23.92 9.55 27.53
CA ARG A 129 -22.74 9.30 28.39
C ARG A 129 -22.07 7.93 28.17
N ARG A 130 -22.11 7.44 26.93
CA ARG A 130 -21.50 6.16 26.53
C ARG A 130 -20.32 6.40 25.61
N LEU A 131 -19.21 5.73 25.86
CA LEU A 131 -18.06 5.74 24.96
C LEU A 131 -18.09 4.52 24.03
N PRO A 132 -17.60 4.65 22.80
CA PRO A 132 -17.43 3.51 21.89
C PRO A 132 -16.55 2.41 22.49
N VAL A 133 -16.83 1.15 22.15
CA VAL A 133 -16.14 -0.02 22.73
C VAL A 133 -14.63 0.08 22.58
N HIS A 134 -14.12 0.49 21.41
CA HIS A 134 -12.69 0.62 21.15
C HIS A 134 -12.01 1.72 21.98
N ALA A 135 -12.71 2.83 22.25
CA ALA A 135 -12.22 3.87 23.15
C ALA A 135 -12.16 3.35 24.60
N VAL A 136 -13.19 2.64 25.06
CA VAL A 136 -13.20 2.02 26.39
C VAL A 136 -12.09 1.00 26.52
N GLN A 137 -11.89 0.12 25.55
CA GLN A 137 -10.80 -0.87 25.58
C GLN A 137 -9.42 -0.19 25.70
N LYS A 138 -9.19 0.93 24.99
CA LYS A 138 -7.94 1.70 25.10
C LYS A 138 -7.74 2.31 26.49
N ILE A 139 -8.78 2.93 27.04
CA ILE A 139 -8.76 3.51 28.40
C ILE A 139 -8.49 2.41 29.44
N VAL A 140 -9.22 1.30 29.37
CA VAL A 140 -9.12 0.17 30.29
C VAL A 140 -7.75 -0.50 30.18
N ALA A 141 -7.22 -0.70 28.97
CA ALA A 141 -5.89 -1.26 28.77
C ALA A 141 -4.78 -0.38 29.36
N ASN A 142 -4.89 0.95 29.19
CA ASN A 142 -3.94 1.91 29.78
C ASN A 142 -3.97 1.83 31.33
N VAL A 143 -5.15 1.86 31.93
CA VAL A 143 -5.32 1.78 33.39
C VAL A 143 -4.87 0.41 33.93
N ALA A 144 -5.23 -0.69 33.27
CA ALA A 144 -4.80 -2.03 33.67
C ALA A 144 -3.27 -2.18 33.61
N SER A 145 -2.62 -1.58 32.61
CA SER A 145 -1.15 -1.52 32.53
C SER A 145 -0.55 -0.78 33.72
N VAL A 146 -1.06 0.41 34.07
CA VAL A 146 -0.60 1.18 35.23
C VAL A 146 -0.80 0.41 36.54
N LEU A 147 -1.97 -0.21 36.72
CA LEU A 147 -2.27 -1.02 37.91
C LEU A 147 -1.34 -2.22 38.02
N LYS A 148 -0.95 -2.85 36.90
CA LYS A 148 0.01 -3.97 36.89
C LYS A 148 1.35 -3.56 37.50
N GLY A 149 1.85 -2.36 37.17
CA GLY A 149 3.05 -1.84 37.82
C GLY A 149 2.82 -1.55 39.30
N LEU A 150 1.73 -0.85 39.62
CA LEU A 150 1.50 -0.35 40.98
C LEU A 150 1.35 -1.51 41.95
N HIS A 151 0.56 -2.51 41.56
CA HIS A 151 0.32 -3.71 42.34
C HIS A 151 1.59 -4.55 42.49
N ALA A 152 2.45 -4.62 41.46
CA ALA A 152 3.75 -5.29 41.57
C ALA A 152 4.70 -4.59 42.57
N ALA A 153 4.61 -3.26 42.70
CA ALA A 153 5.33 -2.50 43.73
C ALA A 153 4.65 -2.53 45.12
N GLY A 154 3.55 -3.28 45.26
CA GLY A 154 2.74 -3.31 46.48
C GLY A 154 2.09 -1.96 46.76
N ILE A 155 1.60 -1.26 45.74
CA ILE A 155 0.90 0.02 45.86
C ILE A 155 -0.53 -0.17 45.33
N MET A 156 -1.50 0.15 46.16
CA MET A 156 -2.91 0.32 45.78
C MET A 156 -3.12 1.78 45.39
N HIS A 157 -3.80 2.06 44.28
CA HIS A 157 -4.09 3.43 43.84
C HIS A 157 -5.24 4.06 44.64
N GLY A 158 -6.32 3.32 44.89
CA GLY A 158 -7.43 3.73 45.76
C GLY A 158 -8.39 4.77 45.20
N ALA A 159 -8.31 5.09 43.90
CA ALA A 159 -9.17 6.12 43.29
C ALA A 159 -9.34 5.95 41.75
N ILE A 160 -9.59 4.73 41.29
CA ILE A 160 -9.74 4.45 39.84
C ILE A 160 -11.12 4.90 39.37
N LYS A 161 -11.17 5.97 38.58
CA LYS A 161 -12.39 6.52 37.98
C LYS A 161 -12.07 7.42 36.79
N ALA A 162 -13.06 7.64 35.92
CA ALA A 162 -12.90 8.45 34.70
C ALA A 162 -12.45 9.90 34.97
N ASP A 163 -12.79 10.50 36.12
CA ASP A 163 -12.35 11.85 36.51
C ASP A 163 -10.84 11.95 36.74
N ASN A 164 -10.20 10.82 37.06
CA ASN A 164 -8.79 10.76 37.40
C ASN A 164 -7.93 10.31 36.22
N ILE A 165 -8.50 10.13 35.02
CA ILE A 165 -7.78 9.75 33.81
C ILE A 165 -7.77 10.95 32.88
N PHE A 166 -6.59 11.45 32.53
CA PHE A 166 -6.43 12.67 31.75
C PHE A 166 -5.62 12.42 30.48
N PHE A 167 -5.95 13.11 29.39
CA PHE A 167 -5.13 13.08 28.19
C PHE A 167 -3.82 13.84 28.40
N TRP A 168 -2.74 13.32 27.80
CA TRP A 168 -1.42 13.93 27.81
C TRP A 168 -1.44 15.29 27.09
N MET A 169 -0.65 16.25 27.59
CA MET A 169 -0.41 17.52 26.92
C MET A 169 1.10 17.79 26.79
N PRO A 170 1.54 18.41 25.67
CA PRO A 170 2.92 18.81 25.50
C PRO A 170 3.28 19.91 26.51
N SER A 171 4.53 19.87 26.97
CA SER A 171 5.05 20.87 27.92
C SER A 171 5.80 22.01 27.24
N GLN A 172 6.27 21.86 26.00
CA GLN A 172 6.95 22.94 25.30
C GLN A 172 5.97 24.06 24.88
N ALA A 173 6.42 25.31 24.97
CA ALA A 173 5.62 26.47 24.59
C ALA A 173 5.15 26.42 23.14
N GLU A 174 5.97 25.90 22.22
CA GLU A 174 5.63 25.83 20.79
C GLU A 174 4.32 25.09 20.51
N PHE A 175 3.96 24.12 21.36
CA PHE A 175 2.76 23.32 21.20
C PHE A 175 1.62 23.77 22.12
N LEU A 176 1.93 24.15 23.37
CA LEU A 176 0.88 24.47 24.34
C LEU A 176 0.38 25.93 24.24
N LYS A 177 1.24 26.85 23.78
CA LYS A 177 0.87 28.27 23.67
C LYS A 177 -0.25 28.52 22.64
N PRO A 178 -0.24 27.91 21.44
CA PRO A 178 -1.38 28.03 20.51
C PRO A 178 -2.72 27.57 21.10
N VAL A 179 -2.72 26.48 21.89
CA VAL A 179 -3.92 26.00 22.59
C VAL A 179 -4.41 27.04 23.58
N LEU A 180 -3.50 27.59 24.40
CA LEU A 180 -3.82 28.63 25.38
C LEU A 180 -4.35 29.91 24.72
N ASP A 181 -3.76 30.33 23.60
CA ASP A 181 -4.12 31.52 22.84
C ASP A 181 -5.50 31.37 22.17
N SER A 182 -5.91 30.13 21.84
CA SER A 182 -7.23 29.82 21.29
C SER A 182 -8.35 29.76 22.34
N GLU A 183 -7.99 29.64 23.62
CA GLU A 183 -8.93 29.49 24.73
C GLU A 183 -9.18 30.83 25.44
N PRO A 184 -10.32 31.01 26.12
CA PRO A 184 -10.62 32.25 26.85
C PRO A 184 -9.57 32.58 27.91
N GLU A 185 -9.27 33.87 28.07
CA GLU A 185 -8.33 34.34 29.09
C GLU A 185 -8.74 33.92 30.52
N PRO A 186 -7.75 33.75 31.44
CA PRO A 186 -7.98 33.48 32.85
C PRO A 186 -9.00 34.42 33.51
N THR A 187 -10.15 33.88 33.93
CA THR A 187 -11.20 34.70 34.53
C THR A 187 -11.06 34.76 36.05
N THR A 188 -10.99 35.99 36.59
CA THR A 188 -10.99 36.24 38.03
C THR A 188 -12.41 36.49 38.54
N VAL A 189 -12.83 35.79 39.59
CA VAL A 189 -14.20 35.79 40.14
C VAL A 189 -14.20 36.18 41.62
N LYS A 190 -15.14 37.03 42.01
CA LYS A 190 -15.33 37.41 43.42
C LYS A 190 -16.33 36.48 44.10
N VAL A 191 -15.88 35.74 45.12
CA VAL A 191 -16.69 34.80 45.89
C VAL A 191 -16.81 35.32 47.32
N LYS A 192 -18.01 35.80 47.67
CA LYS A 192 -18.30 36.43 48.98
C LYS A 192 -17.31 37.57 49.32
N ARG A 193 -16.34 37.33 50.21
CA ARG A 193 -15.39 38.33 50.74
C ARG A 193 -13.99 38.27 50.10
N TYR A 194 -13.73 37.35 49.19
CA TYR A 194 -12.41 37.17 48.57
C TYR A 194 -12.52 36.97 47.05
N THR A 195 -11.39 37.16 46.38
CA THR A 195 -11.24 37.00 44.93
C THR A 195 -10.49 35.71 44.66
N THR A 196 -10.95 34.91 43.70
CA THR A 196 -10.31 33.68 43.25
C THR A 196 -10.29 33.61 41.72
N VAL A 197 -9.55 32.66 41.16
CA VAL A 197 -9.51 32.41 39.71
C VAL A 197 -10.43 31.24 39.40
N ARG A 198 -11.21 31.36 38.31
CA ARG A 198 -12.06 30.29 37.81
C ARG A 198 -11.23 29.16 37.24
N SER A 199 -11.58 27.91 37.56
CA SER A 199 -10.91 26.75 36.95
C SER A 199 -11.22 26.68 35.45
N GLN A 200 -10.19 26.61 34.63
CA GLN A 200 -10.24 26.42 33.18
C GLN A 200 -9.24 25.31 32.81
N PRO A 201 -9.67 24.03 32.84
CA PRO A 201 -8.86 22.91 32.39
C PRO A 201 -8.40 23.10 30.94
N LEU A 202 -7.26 22.53 30.57
CA LEU A 202 -6.77 22.53 29.19
C LEU A 202 -7.66 21.61 28.34
N THR A 203 -8.06 22.07 27.16
CA THR A 203 -8.73 21.21 26.18
C THR A 203 -7.69 20.39 25.40
N SER A 204 -8.02 19.13 25.14
CA SER A 204 -7.31 18.25 24.22
C SER A 204 -8.11 18.11 22.93
N ASP A 205 -7.42 17.89 21.80
CA ASP A 205 -8.06 17.69 20.47
C ASP A 205 -8.83 16.35 20.33
N VAL A 206 -8.78 15.51 21.35
CA VAL A 206 -9.43 14.19 21.40
C VAL A 206 -10.96 14.31 21.43
N LYS A 207 -11.64 13.53 20.58
CA LYS A 207 -13.10 13.46 20.53
C LYS A 207 -13.60 12.06 20.88
N TRP A 208 -14.76 11.99 21.53
CA TRP A 208 -15.28 10.72 22.04
C TRP A 208 -15.63 9.73 20.91
N ASN A 209 -15.88 10.26 19.70
CA ASN A 209 -16.21 9.50 18.49
C ASN A 209 -15.02 9.34 17.53
N ASP A 210 -13.78 9.55 17.99
CA ASP A 210 -12.59 9.28 17.19
C ASP A 210 -12.58 7.84 16.66
N LYS A 211 -12.08 7.65 15.44
CA LYS A 211 -12.03 6.32 14.80
C LYS A 211 -10.97 5.47 15.50
N LYS A 212 -11.10 4.13 15.42
CA LYS A 212 -10.17 3.17 16.06
C LYS A 212 -8.69 3.42 15.74
N LYS A 213 -8.38 3.90 14.53
CA LYS A 213 -7.02 4.28 14.09
C LYS A 213 -6.45 5.49 14.85
N ASP A 214 -7.28 6.48 15.16
CA ASP A 214 -6.87 7.74 15.79
C ASP A 214 -6.74 7.56 17.32
N ILE A 215 -7.48 6.62 17.89
CA ILE A 215 -7.41 6.21 19.31
C ILE A 215 -6.12 5.45 19.65
N ALA A 216 -5.42 4.90 18.66
CA ALA A 216 -4.12 4.27 18.87
C ALA A 216 -3.13 5.24 19.55
N ASP A 217 -3.22 6.52 19.20
CA ASP A 217 -2.32 7.60 19.61
C ASP A 217 -2.74 8.28 20.92
N TRP A 218 -3.89 7.89 21.47
CA TRP A 218 -4.34 8.41 22.75
C TRP A 218 -3.32 8.08 23.85
N SER A 219 -2.63 9.12 24.28
CA SER A 219 -1.75 9.12 25.43
C SER A 219 -2.53 9.65 26.62
N MET A 220 -2.66 8.82 27.66
CA MET A 220 -3.47 9.13 28.85
C MET A 220 -2.67 8.84 30.10
N TYR A 221 -2.86 9.65 31.12
CA TYR A 221 -2.29 9.51 32.44
C TYR A 221 -3.37 9.15 33.47
N LEU A 222 -3.08 8.14 34.29
CA LEU A 222 -3.83 7.91 35.53
C LEU A 222 -3.27 8.85 36.61
N ASN A 223 -4.07 9.80 37.06
CA ASN A 223 -3.69 10.82 38.03
C ASN A 223 -4.34 10.54 39.40
N ASN A 224 -3.99 11.35 40.40
CA ASN A 224 -4.54 11.34 41.75
C ASN A 224 -4.07 10.18 42.63
N LEU A 225 -2.75 10.12 42.86
CA LEU A 225 -2.12 9.26 43.88
C LEU A 225 -2.40 9.71 45.32
N GLY A 226 -3.31 10.66 45.54
CA GLY A 226 -3.62 11.20 46.87
C GLY A 226 -4.33 10.23 47.83
N HIS A 227 -4.79 9.10 47.29
CA HIS A 227 -5.42 8.00 48.03
C HIS A 227 -4.61 6.70 47.90
N ALA A 228 -3.41 6.77 47.31
CA ALA A 228 -2.57 5.62 47.12
C ALA A 228 -1.98 5.17 48.47
N GLN A 229 -1.91 3.85 48.66
CA GLN A 229 -1.45 3.21 49.89
C GLN A 229 -0.44 2.11 49.53
N ARG A 230 0.60 1.92 50.35
CA ARG A 230 1.68 0.94 50.08
C ARG A 230 1.74 -0.22 51.08
N ARG A 231 1.24 0.00 52.31
CA ARG A 231 1.20 -0.98 53.40
C ARG A 231 -0.04 -0.73 54.24
N ASP A 232 -0.51 -1.76 54.94
CA ASP A 232 -1.64 -1.68 55.88
C ASP A 232 -2.89 -1.03 55.28
N TYR A 233 -3.29 -1.50 54.08
CA TYR A 233 -4.39 -0.95 53.28
C TYR A 233 -5.68 -0.81 54.10
N ARG A 234 -6.16 0.42 54.27
CA ARG A 234 -7.38 0.74 55.02
C ARG A 234 -8.35 1.59 54.20
N PRO A 235 -9.67 1.37 54.33
CA PRO A 235 -10.66 2.22 53.69
C PRO A 235 -10.58 3.66 54.23
N GLU A 236 -10.53 4.65 53.34
CA GLU A 236 -10.65 6.06 53.70
C GLU A 236 -12.12 6.50 53.74
N LYS A 237 -12.57 7.11 54.85
CA LYS A 237 -13.97 7.50 55.09
C LYS A 237 -14.59 8.43 54.02
N GLN A 238 -13.77 9.12 53.25
CA GLN A 238 -14.19 10.13 52.26
C GLN A 238 -14.05 9.63 50.81
N VAL A 239 -13.64 8.37 50.61
CA VAL A 239 -13.45 7.79 49.28
C VAL A 239 -14.60 6.86 48.97
N ASP A 240 -15.24 7.08 47.82
CA ASP A 240 -16.19 6.13 47.26
C ASP A 240 -15.43 5.08 46.44
N TYR A 241 -15.36 3.86 46.97
CA TYR A 241 -14.77 2.71 46.30
C TYR A 241 -15.77 1.99 45.37
N PHE A 242 -16.81 2.70 44.91
CA PHE A 242 -17.93 2.19 44.15
C PHE A 242 -18.58 0.98 44.82
N SER A 243 -18.75 1.10 46.14
CA SER A 243 -19.38 0.07 46.98
C SER A 243 -18.70 -1.30 46.88
N ALA A 244 -17.38 -1.34 46.70
CA ALA A 244 -16.60 -2.59 46.77
C ALA A 244 -16.99 -3.37 48.03
N PRO A 245 -17.38 -4.66 47.94
CA PRO A 245 -17.98 -5.40 49.04
C PRO A 245 -17.13 -5.40 50.33
N GLU A 246 -15.81 -5.52 50.19
CA GLU A 246 -14.86 -5.47 51.30
C GLU A 246 -14.82 -4.11 52.02
N THR A 247 -15.27 -3.03 51.37
CA THR A 247 -15.34 -1.69 51.97
C THR A 247 -16.68 -1.43 52.66
N LEU A 248 -17.73 -2.17 52.30
CA LEU A 248 -19.05 -2.12 52.95
C LEU A 248 -19.08 -2.93 54.26
N LEU A 249 -18.33 -4.03 54.29
CA LEU A 249 -18.24 -4.91 55.43
C LEU A 249 -17.19 -4.35 56.40
N TYR A 250 -17.64 -3.82 57.54
CA TYR A 250 -16.84 -3.11 58.57
C TYR A 250 -15.56 -3.80 59.07
N HIS A 251 -15.31 -5.06 58.71
CA HIS A 251 -14.16 -5.87 59.15
C HIS A 251 -13.18 -6.26 58.04
N ALA A 252 -13.43 -5.92 56.77
CA ALA A 252 -12.55 -6.30 55.67
C ALA A 252 -11.61 -5.16 55.24
N SER A 253 -10.31 -5.47 55.11
CA SER A 253 -9.29 -4.51 54.67
C SER A 253 -9.33 -4.32 53.16
N CYS A 254 -9.14 -3.08 52.68
CA CYS A 254 -8.88 -2.81 51.27
C CYS A 254 -7.64 -3.56 50.78
N SER A 255 -7.51 -3.70 49.47
CA SER A 255 -6.31 -4.30 48.87
C SER A 255 -6.12 -3.79 47.44
N PRO A 256 -5.01 -4.11 46.76
CA PRO A 256 -4.89 -3.92 45.31
C PRO A 256 -6.10 -4.46 44.52
N GLN A 257 -6.78 -5.50 44.98
CA GLN A 257 -7.98 -6.06 44.34
C GLN A 257 -9.20 -5.14 44.43
N THR A 258 -9.18 -4.14 45.31
CA THR A 258 -10.18 -3.07 45.34
C THR A 258 -10.00 -2.12 44.14
N ASP A 259 -8.78 -1.92 43.63
CA ASP A 259 -8.57 -1.18 42.36
C ASP A 259 -9.16 -1.93 41.17
N ILE A 260 -9.07 -3.27 41.17
CA ILE A 260 -9.65 -4.12 40.13
C ILE A 260 -11.18 -4.03 40.13
N TRP A 261 -11.81 -3.98 41.32
CA TRP A 261 -13.24 -3.72 41.43
C TRP A 261 -13.62 -2.39 40.78
N MET A 262 -12.90 -1.32 41.14
CA MET A 262 -13.14 0.01 40.58
C MET A 262 -12.91 0.05 39.05
N LEU A 263 -11.92 -0.70 38.52
CA LEU A 263 -11.70 -0.86 37.09
C LEU A 263 -12.90 -1.54 36.40
N GLY A 264 -13.43 -2.63 36.97
CA GLY A 264 -14.61 -3.32 36.45
C GLY A 264 -15.86 -2.44 36.45
N TYR A 265 -16.07 -1.71 37.56
CA TYR A 265 -17.17 -0.75 37.69
C TYR A 265 -17.07 0.36 36.65
N MET A 266 -15.90 0.98 36.53
CA MET A 266 -15.63 2.03 35.55
C MET A 266 -15.83 1.52 34.12
N THR A 267 -15.37 0.31 33.81
CA THR A 267 -15.54 -0.30 32.48
C THR A 267 -17.01 -0.40 32.10
N PHE A 268 -17.86 -0.94 32.99
CA PHE A 268 -19.30 -1.02 32.77
C PHE A 268 -19.92 0.38 32.61
N ASN A 269 -19.50 1.35 33.44
CA ASN A 269 -20.02 2.70 33.37
C ASN A 269 -19.66 3.42 32.07
N LEU A 270 -18.43 3.27 31.56
CA LEU A 270 -18.01 3.89 30.31
C LEU A 270 -18.79 3.31 29.10
N LEU A 271 -19.10 2.01 29.11
CA LEU A 271 -19.86 1.36 28.04
C LEU A 271 -21.36 1.69 28.07
N THR A 272 -21.95 1.74 29.27
CA THR A 272 -23.42 1.82 29.42
C THR A 272 -23.94 3.21 29.80
N GLY A 273 -23.07 4.08 30.32
CA GLY A 273 -23.42 5.35 30.95
C GLY A 273 -24.14 5.20 32.30
N LYS A 274 -24.26 3.98 32.83
CA LYS A 274 -25.04 3.64 34.04
C LYS A 274 -24.16 2.97 35.10
N SER A 275 -24.65 2.93 36.34
CA SER A 275 -24.04 2.12 37.40
C SER A 275 -24.43 0.65 37.21
N PRO A 276 -23.49 -0.32 37.36
CA PRO A 276 -23.82 -1.75 37.36
C PRO A 276 -24.71 -2.15 38.55
N PHE A 277 -24.64 -1.40 39.66
CA PHE A 277 -25.37 -1.70 40.89
C PHE A 277 -26.34 -0.56 41.24
N GLN A 278 -27.51 -0.91 41.75
CA GLN A 278 -28.48 0.06 42.29
C GLN A 278 -28.06 0.48 43.70
N SER A 279 -28.17 1.77 44.01
CA SER A 279 -27.93 2.30 45.35
C SER A 279 -29.02 1.85 46.33
N ASN A 280 -28.63 1.28 47.47
CA ASN A 280 -29.56 0.92 48.55
C ASN A 280 -28.99 1.29 49.93
N ASP A 281 -29.87 1.70 50.85
CA ASP A 281 -29.46 2.11 52.20
C ASP A 281 -29.06 0.93 53.10
N ARG A 282 -29.47 -0.30 52.76
CA ARG A 282 -29.11 -1.52 53.51
C ARG A 282 -27.99 -2.30 52.82
N ILE A 283 -26.87 -2.48 53.53
CA ILE A 283 -25.69 -3.26 53.09
C ILE A 283 -26.10 -4.66 52.61
N SER A 284 -26.99 -5.35 53.33
CA SER A 284 -27.43 -6.70 52.96
C SER A 284 -28.13 -6.76 51.60
N ARG A 285 -28.93 -5.73 51.28
CA ARG A 285 -29.61 -5.62 49.99
C ARG A 285 -28.66 -5.22 48.85
N CYS A 286 -27.66 -4.38 49.13
CA CYS A 286 -26.59 -4.08 48.17
C CYS A 286 -25.83 -5.35 47.76
N ILE A 287 -25.41 -6.15 48.74
CA ILE A 287 -24.67 -7.39 48.48
C ILE A 287 -25.56 -8.42 47.76
N ALA A 288 -26.84 -8.54 48.13
CA ALA A 288 -27.79 -9.42 47.43
C ALA A 288 -28.01 -8.99 45.97
N GLY A 289 -28.10 -7.68 45.70
CA GLY A 289 -28.19 -7.14 44.34
C GLY A 289 -26.93 -7.40 43.52
N MET A 290 -25.73 -7.22 44.11
CA MET A 290 -24.46 -7.55 43.45
C MET A 290 -24.38 -9.05 43.12
N ARG A 291 -24.78 -9.93 44.05
CA ARG A 291 -24.85 -11.38 43.85
C ARG A 291 -25.69 -11.75 42.63
N PHE A 292 -26.86 -11.12 42.48
CA PHE A 292 -27.75 -11.33 41.35
C PHE A 292 -27.13 -10.79 40.05
N THR A 293 -26.67 -9.54 40.03
CA THR A 293 -26.12 -8.89 38.83
C THR A 293 -24.89 -9.61 38.28
N LEU A 294 -24.04 -10.14 39.17
CA LEU A 294 -22.79 -10.82 38.82
C LEU A 294 -22.93 -12.33 38.65
N GLU A 295 -24.05 -12.90 39.08
CA GLU A 295 -24.28 -14.36 39.15
C GLU A 295 -23.15 -15.07 39.92
N ASP A 296 -22.75 -14.49 41.05
CA ASP A 296 -21.62 -14.96 41.86
C ASP A 296 -22.09 -15.45 43.25
N GLU A 297 -21.23 -16.15 43.97
CA GLU A 297 -21.51 -16.62 45.33
C GLU A 297 -20.96 -15.65 46.38
N ILE A 298 -21.73 -15.41 47.45
CA ILE A 298 -21.24 -14.64 48.60
C ILE A 298 -20.26 -15.52 49.39
N PRO A 299 -19.03 -15.03 49.68
CA PRO A 299 -18.04 -15.79 50.43
C PRO A 299 -18.55 -16.21 51.81
N LYS A 300 -18.36 -17.49 52.17
CA LYS A 300 -18.82 -18.04 53.45
C LYS A 300 -18.22 -17.35 54.68
N GLU A 301 -17.04 -16.77 54.52
CA GLU A 301 -16.29 -16.08 55.56
C GLU A 301 -16.90 -14.70 55.91
N TRP A 302 -17.75 -14.14 55.06
CA TRP A 302 -18.40 -12.84 55.31
C TRP A 302 -19.60 -12.94 56.25
N PHE A 303 -20.07 -14.15 56.56
CA PHE A 303 -21.31 -14.34 57.31
C PHE A 303 -21.19 -14.10 58.82
N GLY A 304 -19.99 -14.14 59.42
CA GLY A 304 -19.79 -13.90 60.86
C GLY A 304 -20.90 -14.51 61.74
N ASP A 305 -21.46 -13.71 62.67
CA ASP A 305 -22.63 -14.04 63.50
C ASP A 305 -24.00 -13.66 62.85
N VAL A 306 -24.00 -13.15 61.62
CA VAL A 306 -25.21 -12.65 60.93
C VAL A 306 -25.90 -13.80 60.19
N LYS A 307 -27.21 -13.94 60.37
CA LYS A 307 -27.98 -15.05 59.77
C LYS A 307 -28.01 -14.89 58.23
N MET A 308 -27.58 -15.93 57.52
CA MET A 308 -27.60 -16.04 56.05
C MET A 308 -28.96 -15.71 55.40
N LYS A 309 -30.06 -15.79 56.17
CA LYS A 309 -31.41 -15.37 55.74
C LYS A 309 -31.51 -13.88 55.38
N ASP A 310 -30.73 -12.99 55.98
CA ASP A 310 -30.82 -11.54 55.74
C ASP A 310 -30.21 -11.12 54.39
N TYR A 311 -29.43 -12.00 53.75
CA TYR A 311 -28.78 -11.79 52.44
C TYR A 311 -29.44 -12.60 51.30
N ASN A 312 -30.35 -13.51 51.63
CA ASN A 312 -31.06 -14.39 50.70
C ASN A 312 -32.50 -13.92 50.41
N ASP A 313 -32.87 -12.69 50.77
CA ASP A 313 -34.18 -12.13 50.49
C ASP A 313 -34.44 -12.17 48.96
N ASP A 314 -35.55 -12.79 48.54
CA ASP A 314 -35.88 -13.10 47.15
C ASP A 314 -36.08 -11.83 46.31
N ALA A 315 -34.98 -11.28 45.81
CA ALA A 315 -34.98 -10.16 44.87
C ALA A 315 -35.16 -10.61 43.40
N HIS A 316 -35.98 -11.64 43.19
CA HIS A 316 -36.34 -12.08 41.84
C HIS A 316 -37.19 -11.00 41.16
N GLY A 317 -36.60 -10.28 40.20
CA GLY A 317 -37.33 -9.36 39.30
C GLY A 317 -36.96 -7.86 39.37
N LEU A 318 -36.01 -7.44 40.22
CA LEU A 318 -35.62 -6.03 40.37
C LEU A 318 -34.23 -5.65 39.83
N PHE A 319 -33.40 -6.65 39.52
CA PHE A 319 -31.99 -6.45 39.16
C PHE A 319 -31.70 -7.00 37.75
N THR A 320 -30.74 -6.39 37.06
CA THR A 320 -30.29 -6.79 35.72
C THR A 320 -28.90 -7.42 35.81
N THR A 321 -28.64 -8.47 35.04
CA THR A 321 -27.29 -9.06 34.91
C THR A 321 -26.36 -8.14 34.12
N ILE A 322 -25.05 -8.37 34.21
CA ILE A 322 -24.07 -7.63 33.40
C ILE A 322 -24.36 -7.77 31.90
N GLU A 323 -24.67 -8.99 31.43
CA GLU A 323 -25.01 -9.27 30.04
C GLU A 323 -26.25 -8.50 29.57
N MET A 324 -27.31 -8.50 30.38
CA MET A 324 -28.52 -7.71 30.09
C MET A 324 -28.25 -6.21 30.12
N GLY A 325 -27.35 -5.75 31.00
CA GLY A 325 -26.91 -4.35 31.06
C GLY A 325 -26.15 -3.92 29.81
N LEU A 326 -25.38 -4.83 29.20
CA LEU A 326 -24.63 -4.62 27.96
C LEU A 326 -25.47 -4.82 26.69
N ALA A 327 -26.60 -5.53 26.76
CA ALA A 327 -27.45 -5.84 25.61
C ALA A 327 -28.01 -4.60 24.86
N ASN A 328 -28.06 -3.45 25.53
CA ASN A 328 -28.52 -2.18 24.92
C ASN A 328 -27.36 -1.27 24.48
N VAL A 329 -26.12 -1.77 24.47
CA VAL A 329 -24.94 -1.10 23.92
C VAL A 329 -24.84 -1.53 22.45
N HIS A 330 -25.37 -0.71 21.54
CA HIS A 330 -25.52 -1.01 20.10
C HIS A 330 -24.20 -1.14 19.30
N ALA A 331 -23.04 -1.35 19.95
CA ALA A 331 -21.72 -1.21 19.33
C ALA A 331 -20.76 -2.41 19.53
N PHE A 332 -21.24 -3.53 20.08
CA PHE A 332 -20.44 -4.76 20.20
C PHE A 332 -20.47 -5.56 18.90
N ARG A 333 -19.33 -6.10 18.47
CA ARG A 333 -19.23 -6.96 17.27
C ARG A 333 -19.01 -8.44 17.64
N GLY A 334 -19.75 -9.36 17.04
CA GLY A 334 -19.52 -10.81 17.24
C GLY A 334 -19.58 -11.24 18.71
N ASP A 335 -18.56 -11.96 19.18
CA ASP A 335 -18.42 -12.44 20.57
C ASP A 335 -17.87 -11.37 21.55
N GLU A 336 -17.69 -10.13 21.10
CA GLU A 336 -17.07 -9.05 21.89
C GLU A 336 -17.91 -8.66 23.11
N GLN A 337 -19.24 -8.74 23.04
CA GLN A 337 -20.12 -8.50 24.19
C GLN A 337 -19.90 -9.55 25.28
N GLU A 338 -19.77 -10.82 24.90
CA GLU A 338 -19.50 -11.92 25.84
C GLU A 338 -18.10 -11.77 26.44
N ALA A 339 -17.10 -11.40 25.63
CA ALA A 339 -15.75 -11.13 26.10
C ALA A 339 -15.69 -9.92 27.06
N ALA A 340 -16.46 -8.86 26.80
CA ALA A 340 -16.59 -7.69 27.66
C ALA A 340 -17.30 -8.03 28.98
N ALA A 341 -18.40 -8.79 28.91
CA ALA A 341 -19.12 -9.27 30.09
C ALA A 341 -18.23 -10.15 30.97
N ALA A 342 -17.47 -11.08 30.37
CA ALA A 342 -16.51 -11.92 31.06
C ALA A 342 -15.39 -11.10 31.73
N PHE A 343 -14.88 -10.06 31.06
CA PHE A 343 -13.90 -9.14 31.63
C PHE A 343 -14.45 -8.41 32.86
N ILE A 344 -15.64 -7.81 32.73
CA ILE A 344 -16.29 -7.04 33.79
C ILE A 344 -16.61 -7.94 34.99
N LYS A 345 -17.19 -9.12 34.76
CA LYS A 345 -17.48 -10.11 35.82
C LYS A 345 -16.22 -10.60 36.51
N GLY A 346 -15.14 -10.84 35.76
CA GLY A 346 -13.84 -11.22 36.32
C GLY A 346 -13.22 -10.14 37.22
N CYS A 347 -13.44 -8.86 36.90
CA CYS A 347 -13.02 -7.74 37.73
C CYS A 347 -13.92 -7.55 38.97
N LEU A 348 -15.23 -7.79 38.81
CA LEU A 348 -16.25 -7.53 39.83
C LEU A 348 -16.60 -8.76 40.68
N ARG A 349 -15.79 -9.84 40.70
CA ARG A 349 -16.03 -10.98 41.59
C ARG A 349 -16.22 -10.52 43.04
N LEU A 350 -17.19 -11.09 43.75
CA LEU A 350 -17.47 -10.73 45.13
C LEU A 350 -16.27 -11.02 46.03
N ASP A 351 -15.73 -12.24 45.96
CA ASP A 351 -14.48 -12.60 46.64
C ASP A 351 -13.27 -11.89 45.99
N PRO A 352 -12.56 -11.00 46.71
CA PRO A 352 -11.39 -10.30 46.16
C PRO A 352 -10.28 -11.24 45.70
N ARG A 353 -10.18 -12.45 46.29
CA ARG A 353 -9.18 -13.46 45.94
C ARG A 353 -9.45 -14.13 44.59
N LYS A 354 -10.71 -14.10 44.13
CA LYS A 354 -11.14 -14.67 42.84
C LYS A 354 -11.19 -13.63 41.72
N ARG A 355 -11.02 -12.33 42.03
CA ARG A 355 -10.92 -11.28 41.02
C ARG A 355 -9.66 -11.47 40.18
N PHE A 356 -9.72 -11.02 38.93
CA PHE A 356 -8.52 -10.90 38.12
C PHE A 356 -7.45 -10.07 38.83
N THR A 357 -6.20 -10.44 38.63
CA THR A 357 -5.05 -9.59 38.92
C THR A 357 -4.93 -8.52 37.84
N ALA A 358 -4.26 -7.40 38.14
CA ALA A 358 -4.01 -6.37 37.13
C ALA A 358 -3.27 -6.91 35.88
N LYS A 359 -2.43 -7.93 36.06
CA LYS A 359 -1.75 -8.63 34.95
C LYS A 359 -2.73 -9.41 34.08
N GLU A 360 -3.68 -10.12 34.67
CA GLU A 360 -4.73 -10.83 33.94
C GLU A 360 -5.67 -9.85 33.24
N CYS A 361 -6.04 -8.75 33.88
CA CYS A 361 -6.80 -7.68 33.23
C CYS A 361 -6.08 -7.16 31.98
N ALA A 362 -4.81 -6.79 32.10
CA ALA A 362 -4.02 -6.25 30.97
C ALA A 362 -3.83 -7.24 29.81
N ASN A 363 -3.89 -8.54 30.09
CA ASN A 363 -3.70 -9.62 29.09
C ASN A 363 -5.03 -10.26 28.65
N HIS A 364 -6.17 -9.76 29.11
CA HIS A 364 -7.46 -10.39 28.82
C HIS A 364 -7.78 -10.33 27.32
N LYS A 365 -8.40 -11.39 26.79
CA LYS A 365 -8.75 -11.53 25.37
C LYS A 365 -9.52 -10.33 24.79
N TRP A 366 -10.42 -9.75 25.57
CA TRP A 366 -11.18 -8.55 25.19
C TRP A 366 -10.30 -7.32 24.93
N LEU A 367 -9.10 -7.24 25.50
CA LEU A 367 -8.14 -6.14 25.30
C LEU A 367 -7.02 -6.50 24.31
N ALA A 368 -6.96 -7.75 23.81
CA ALA A 368 -5.86 -8.23 22.96
C ALA A 368 -5.72 -7.40 21.66
N ASN A 369 -6.85 -6.96 21.09
CA ASN A 369 -6.89 -6.16 19.87
C ASN A 369 -6.46 -4.69 20.04
N VAL A 370 -6.35 -4.19 21.29
CA VAL A 370 -5.85 -2.83 21.57
C VAL A 370 -4.33 -2.80 21.53
N ASN A 371 -3.67 -3.85 22.03
CA ASN A 371 -2.23 -3.93 22.05
C ASN A 371 -1.63 -4.02 20.64
N ALA A 372 -2.39 -4.56 19.66
CA ALA A 372 -2.04 -4.52 18.25
C ALA A 372 -1.99 -3.08 17.68
N CYS A 373 -2.78 -2.15 18.23
CA CYS A 373 -2.79 -0.74 17.83
C CYS A 373 -1.71 0.11 18.51
N SER A 374 -1.22 -0.25 19.71
CA SER A 374 -0.09 0.44 20.34
C SER A 374 1.27 0.18 19.68
N TYR A 375 1.38 -0.84 18.81
CA TYR A 375 2.59 -1.11 18.03
C TYR A 375 2.84 -0.09 16.91
N PHE A 376 1.91 0.85 16.65
CA PHE A 376 2.03 1.75 15.52
C PHE A 376 2.74 3.08 15.79
N ASN A 377 2.92 3.53 17.05
CA ASN A 377 3.37 4.91 17.28
C ASN A 377 4.38 5.19 18.42
N THR A 378 5.18 4.21 18.85
CA THR A 378 6.42 4.50 19.60
C THR A 378 7.55 3.67 19.03
N ARG A 379 8.14 4.14 17.94
CA ARG A 379 9.25 3.45 17.27
C ARG A 379 10.57 4.01 17.78
N ARG A 380 11.12 3.46 18.86
CA ARG A 380 12.57 3.55 19.11
C ARG A 380 13.23 2.27 18.64
N LEU A 381 14.05 2.40 17.61
CA LEU A 381 14.85 1.31 17.07
C LEU A 381 16.30 1.48 17.51
N SER A 382 16.84 0.48 18.21
CA SER A 382 18.28 0.40 18.53
C SER A 382 19.01 -0.47 17.50
N LEU A 383 19.99 0.12 16.80
CA LEU A 383 20.77 -0.48 15.72
C LEU A 383 22.24 -0.60 16.12
N SER A 384 22.88 -1.76 15.89
CA SER A 384 24.31 -1.98 16.19
C SER A 384 25.15 -2.40 14.96
N VAL A 385 25.89 -1.43 14.41
CA VAL A 385 27.20 -1.42 13.67
C VAL A 385 27.41 -2.40 12.48
N LEU A 386 27.91 -2.10 11.27
CA LEU A 386 28.38 -0.95 10.47
C LEU A 386 28.07 -1.27 8.97
N GLU A 387 27.99 -0.26 8.10
CA GLU A 387 27.49 -0.26 6.70
C GLU A 387 26.03 -0.73 6.48
N LEU A 388 25.65 -1.95 6.88
CA LEU A 388 24.24 -2.40 6.79
C LEU A 388 23.32 -1.62 7.74
N ALA A 389 23.86 -1.04 8.81
CA ALA A 389 23.11 -0.22 9.75
C ALA A 389 22.52 1.03 9.10
N ALA A 390 23.17 1.61 8.08
CA ALA A 390 22.68 2.82 7.41
C ALA A 390 21.39 2.54 6.62
N THR A 391 21.33 1.44 5.89
CA THR A 391 20.12 1.06 5.13
C THR A 391 18.95 0.75 6.07
N ARG A 392 19.22 0.14 7.23
CA ARG A 392 18.19 -0.16 8.24
C ARG A 392 17.73 1.08 8.99
N ALA A 393 18.66 1.99 9.31
CA ALA A 393 18.34 3.29 9.89
C ALA A 393 17.45 4.10 8.93
N PHE A 394 17.77 4.12 7.63
CA PHE A 394 16.97 4.82 6.63
C PHE A 394 15.55 4.26 6.51
N ALA A 395 15.41 2.94 6.41
CA ALA A 395 14.09 2.30 6.36
C ALA A 395 13.24 2.59 7.61
N ALA A 396 13.89 2.74 8.77
CA ALA A 396 13.22 3.12 10.00
C ALA A 396 12.84 4.61 10.05
N LEU A 397 13.73 5.51 9.59
CA LEU A 397 13.46 6.93 9.45
C LEU A 397 12.33 7.21 8.45
N GLU A 398 12.29 6.50 7.31
CA GLU A 398 11.20 6.61 6.32
C GLU A 398 9.83 6.22 6.87
N ALA A 399 9.85 5.43 7.94
CA ALA A 399 8.70 4.97 8.66
C ALA A 399 8.53 5.71 10.00
N ASP A 400 9.09 6.93 10.07
CA ASP A 400 8.96 7.92 11.13
C ASP A 400 9.39 7.39 12.51
N SER A 401 10.49 6.61 12.53
CA SER A 401 11.05 6.05 13.77
C SER A 401 12.15 6.94 14.35
N GLU A 402 12.22 7.01 15.67
CA GLU A 402 13.36 7.55 16.40
C GLU A 402 14.47 6.48 16.43
N VAL A 403 15.62 6.79 15.83
CA VAL A 403 16.71 5.81 15.63
C VAL A 403 17.87 6.10 16.58
N ILE A 404 18.25 5.09 17.35
CA ILE A 404 19.45 5.10 18.19
C ILE A 404 20.45 4.09 17.64
N ILE A 405 21.68 4.53 17.43
CA ILE A 405 22.77 3.70 16.91
C ILE A 405 23.80 3.51 18.00
N LEU A 406 23.97 2.27 18.45
CA LEU A 406 25.05 1.87 19.35
C LEU A 406 26.29 1.56 18.51
N ALA A 407 27.35 2.36 18.61
CA ALA A 407 28.58 2.17 17.85
C ALA A 407 29.82 2.15 18.75
N LYS A 408 30.69 1.16 18.57
CA LYS A 408 32.00 1.10 19.25
C LYS A 408 32.94 2.14 18.65
N GLY A 409 33.47 3.05 19.46
CA GLY A 409 34.13 4.29 19.01
C GLY A 409 33.16 5.42 18.63
N GLY A 410 31.87 5.24 18.89
CA GLY A 410 30.82 6.26 18.82
C GLY A 410 30.68 6.98 17.48
N TYR A 411 30.52 8.30 17.55
CA TYR A 411 30.27 9.15 16.39
C TYR A 411 31.37 9.05 15.33
N ASN A 412 32.64 8.87 15.74
CA ASN A 412 33.78 8.90 14.83
C ASN A 412 33.98 7.59 14.05
N SER A 413 33.45 6.47 14.56
CA SER A 413 33.51 5.17 13.89
C SER A 413 32.31 4.90 12.97
N ALA A 414 31.25 5.70 13.06
CA ALA A 414 30.09 5.61 12.17
C ALA A 414 30.41 6.07 10.74
N CYS A 415 29.74 5.49 9.74
CA CYS A 415 29.89 5.90 8.34
C CYS A 415 29.37 7.32 8.08
N ASP A 416 29.83 7.93 6.99
CA ASP A 416 29.53 9.33 6.63
C ASP A 416 28.03 9.66 6.63
N GLU A 417 27.20 8.77 6.10
CA GLU A 417 25.74 8.95 6.03
C GLU A 417 25.11 9.03 7.43
N LEU A 418 25.47 8.12 8.34
CA LEU A 418 24.95 8.14 9.71
C LEU A 418 25.41 9.39 10.46
N ARG A 419 26.66 9.81 10.25
CA ARG A 419 27.21 11.04 10.84
C ARG A 419 26.51 12.29 10.33
N TYR A 420 26.17 12.32 9.04
CA TYR A 420 25.40 13.40 8.42
C TYR A 420 24.00 13.52 9.03
N ARG A 421 23.26 12.42 9.09
CA ARG A 421 21.90 12.35 9.65
C ARG A 421 21.86 12.71 11.14
N ALA A 422 22.87 12.27 11.90
CA ALA A 422 23.02 12.66 13.30
C ALA A 422 23.21 14.17 13.50
N ARG A 423 23.91 14.87 12.57
CA ARG A 423 24.05 16.34 12.62
C ARG A 423 22.74 17.07 12.35
N LEU A 424 21.85 16.48 11.55
CA LEU A 424 20.51 17.00 11.29
C LEU A 424 19.52 16.70 12.43
N HIS A 425 19.98 16.10 13.53
CA HIS A 425 19.15 15.65 14.65
C HIS A 425 18.05 14.63 14.26
N GLU A 426 18.24 13.91 13.16
CA GLU A 426 17.31 12.87 12.70
C GLU A 426 17.52 11.53 13.43
N LEU A 427 18.74 11.27 13.93
CA LEU A 427 19.09 10.06 14.69
C LEU A 427 20.13 10.35 15.77
N GLN A 428 20.24 9.46 16.76
CA GLN A 428 21.24 9.53 17.83
C GLN A 428 22.31 8.46 17.66
N ILE A 429 23.59 8.82 17.79
CA ILE A 429 24.70 7.86 17.86
C ILE A 429 25.24 7.86 19.29
N VAL A 430 25.30 6.69 19.90
CA VAL A 430 25.81 6.47 21.26
C VAL A 430 27.10 5.66 21.17
N ASP A 431 28.13 6.14 21.84
CA ASP A 431 29.40 5.42 21.95
C ASP A 431 29.28 4.25 22.93
N TRP A 432 29.48 3.05 22.41
CA TRP A 432 29.50 1.84 23.21
C TRP A 432 30.60 1.88 24.29
N ASP A 433 31.78 2.39 23.94
CA ASP A 433 32.92 2.40 24.86
C ASP A 433 32.70 3.41 26.01
N GLY A 434 31.79 4.38 25.81
CA GLY A 434 31.35 5.33 26.83
C GLY A 434 30.27 4.82 27.79
N LEU A 435 29.75 3.61 27.61
CA LEU A 435 28.71 3.05 28.47
C LEU A 435 29.29 2.45 29.77
N PRO A 436 28.54 2.49 30.91
CA PRO A 436 29.01 1.93 32.17
C PRO A 436 29.25 0.41 32.05
N GLY A 437 30.48 -0.04 32.31
CA GLY A 437 30.86 -1.47 32.25
C GLY A 437 31.43 -1.95 30.92
N SER A 438 31.63 -1.05 29.94
CA SER A 438 32.15 -1.34 28.60
C SER A 438 33.59 -1.88 28.54
N SER A 439 34.38 -1.68 29.59
CA SER A 439 35.82 -1.99 29.65
C SER A 439 36.15 -3.47 29.89
N ASP A 440 35.17 -4.28 30.29
CA ASP A 440 35.32 -5.73 30.48
C ASP A 440 34.63 -6.51 29.35
N PRO A 441 35.37 -7.24 28.49
CA PRO A 441 34.80 -8.04 27.40
C PRO A 441 33.78 -9.09 27.87
N SER A 442 33.88 -9.56 29.12
CA SER A 442 32.95 -10.51 29.72
C SER A 442 31.65 -9.86 30.23
N SER A 443 31.61 -8.53 30.30
CA SER A 443 30.50 -7.70 30.82
C SER A 443 29.59 -7.11 29.71
N TYR A 444 29.73 -7.56 28.46
CA TYR A 444 28.93 -7.10 27.31
C TYR A 444 27.41 -7.13 27.61
N THR A 445 26.94 -8.26 28.15
CA THR A 445 25.53 -8.47 28.51
C THR A 445 25.08 -7.43 29.54
N ASN A 446 25.87 -7.21 30.59
CA ASN A 446 25.53 -6.27 31.66
C ASN A 446 25.51 -4.82 31.15
N THR A 447 26.41 -4.48 30.23
CA THR A 447 26.50 -3.14 29.62
C THR A 447 25.27 -2.86 28.75
N LEU A 448 24.87 -3.84 27.92
CA LEU A 448 23.65 -3.73 27.11
C LEU A 448 22.39 -3.68 27.98
N GLU A 449 22.32 -4.49 29.03
CA GLU A 449 21.21 -4.46 29.97
C GLU A 449 21.09 -3.12 30.69
N ALA A 450 22.20 -2.57 31.19
CA ALA A 450 22.22 -1.24 31.80
C ALA A 450 21.79 -0.15 30.81
N PHE A 451 22.18 -0.25 29.54
CA PHE A 451 21.73 0.65 28.49
C PHE A 451 20.22 0.53 28.23
N LEU A 452 19.69 -0.68 28.14
CA LEU A 452 18.26 -0.91 27.93
C LEU A 452 17.41 -0.49 29.13
N ASP A 453 17.94 -0.64 30.35
CA ASP A 453 17.25 -0.22 31.57
C ASP A 453 17.21 1.31 31.71
N THR A 454 18.19 2.01 31.14
CA THR A 454 18.24 3.49 31.11
C THR A 454 17.58 4.11 29.88
N THR A 455 17.28 3.31 28.85
CA THR A 455 16.67 3.77 27.60
C THR A 455 15.20 3.33 27.54
N PRO A 456 14.23 4.23 27.83
CA PRO A 456 12.82 3.86 27.81
C PRO A 456 12.31 3.60 26.39
N ASN A 457 11.40 2.62 26.27
CA ASN A 457 10.53 2.35 25.12
C ASN A 457 11.22 1.87 23.82
N VAL A 458 12.24 1.02 23.89
CA VAL A 458 12.78 0.33 22.70
C VAL A 458 11.75 -0.66 22.16
N ALA A 459 11.27 -0.44 20.93
CA ALA A 459 10.18 -1.19 20.33
C ALA A 459 10.67 -2.31 19.39
N LEU A 460 11.84 -2.13 18.78
CA LEU A 460 12.51 -3.19 18.03
C LEU A 460 14.03 -3.03 18.12
N ALA A 461 14.75 -4.14 17.91
CA ALA A 461 16.20 -4.16 17.89
C ALA A 461 16.71 -4.77 16.59
N ILE A 462 17.77 -4.17 16.03
CA ILE A 462 18.43 -4.72 14.84
C ILE A 462 19.92 -4.88 15.13
N VAL A 463 20.40 -6.09 14.91
CA VAL A 463 21.80 -6.48 15.14
C VAL A 463 22.45 -6.68 13.78
N THR A 464 23.40 -5.82 13.42
CA THR A 464 24.08 -5.91 12.12
C THR A 464 25.43 -6.61 12.20
N ILE A 465 26.29 -6.35 13.20
CA ILE A 465 27.53 -7.11 13.47
C ILE A 465 27.87 -7.01 14.97
N THR A 466 28.20 -8.13 15.62
CA THR A 466 28.61 -8.17 17.05
C THR A 466 29.98 -7.53 17.26
N LEU A 467 30.10 -6.71 18.32
CA LEU A 467 31.25 -5.82 18.64
C LEU A 467 32.59 -6.51 19.01
N TYR A 468 32.73 -7.81 18.72
CA TYR A 468 33.97 -8.54 18.92
C TYR A 468 34.90 -8.35 17.73
N THR A 469 36.14 -7.95 18.03
CA THR A 469 37.25 -7.85 17.11
C THR A 469 37.59 -9.23 16.54
N GLU A 470 37.02 -9.59 15.38
CA GLU A 470 37.56 -10.45 14.31
C GLU A 470 36.48 -10.68 13.22
N PRO A 471 36.83 -10.98 11.95
CA PRO A 471 35.96 -10.77 10.79
C PRO A 471 34.87 -11.84 10.57
N ARG A 472 34.42 -12.53 11.62
CA ARG A 472 33.31 -13.50 11.55
C ARG A 472 32.35 -13.34 12.70
N THR A 473 31.07 -13.29 12.36
CA THR A 473 29.92 -13.29 13.26
C THR A 473 30.02 -14.48 14.21
N ASP A 474 30.41 -14.23 15.46
CA ASP A 474 30.30 -15.23 16.51
C ASP A 474 28.82 -15.43 16.85
N ARG A 475 28.25 -16.55 16.38
CA ARG A 475 26.86 -16.95 16.65
C ARG A 475 26.53 -16.91 18.14
N VAL A 476 27.50 -17.22 19.01
CA VAL A 476 27.31 -17.21 20.47
C VAL A 476 26.99 -15.80 20.98
N SER A 477 27.66 -14.79 20.45
CA SER A 477 27.42 -13.39 20.79
C SER A 477 26.05 -12.90 20.29
N ALA A 478 25.63 -13.29 19.08
CA ALA A 478 24.30 -12.98 18.54
C ALA A 478 23.18 -13.65 19.36
N GLU A 479 23.37 -14.91 19.77
CA GLU A 479 22.42 -15.62 20.64
C GLU A 479 22.27 -14.95 22.02
N ARG A 480 23.37 -14.44 22.60
CA ARG A 480 23.32 -13.70 23.88
C ARG A 480 22.51 -12.41 23.75
N ILE A 481 22.75 -11.62 22.70
CA ILE A 481 21.99 -10.39 22.42
C ILE A 481 20.51 -10.71 22.20
N TYR A 482 20.23 -11.71 21.37
CA TYR A 482 18.87 -12.14 21.09
C TYR A 482 18.12 -12.52 22.38
N ARG A 483 18.75 -13.28 23.29
CA ARG A 483 18.14 -13.63 24.59
C ARG A 483 17.84 -12.43 25.48
N ILE A 484 18.72 -11.43 25.52
CA ILE A 484 18.53 -10.20 26.34
C ILE A 484 17.29 -9.43 25.86
N PHE A 485 17.16 -9.23 24.54
CA PHE A 485 16.00 -8.54 23.96
C PHE A 485 14.72 -9.38 24.05
N LYS A 486 14.82 -10.70 23.83
CA LYS A 486 13.69 -11.62 23.95
C LYS A 486 13.13 -11.67 25.37
N ALA A 487 13.99 -11.65 26.39
CA ALA A 487 13.58 -11.60 27.79
C ALA A 487 12.78 -10.31 28.12
N ARG A 488 12.97 -9.24 27.35
CA ARG A 488 12.26 -7.96 27.46
C ARG A 488 11.07 -7.84 26.50
N ASN A 489 10.72 -8.91 25.78
CA ASN A 489 9.69 -8.92 24.72
C ASN A 489 9.94 -7.89 23.59
N ILE A 490 11.21 -7.60 23.30
CA ILE A 490 11.60 -6.73 22.19
C ILE A 490 11.88 -7.61 20.98
N PRO A 491 11.13 -7.47 19.86
CA PRO A 491 11.42 -8.19 18.62
C PRO A 491 12.82 -7.85 18.09
N VAL A 492 13.57 -8.87 17.72
CA VAL A 492 14.93 -8.73 17.20
C VAL A 492 15.00 -9.13 15.74
N ASN A 493 15.73 -8.37 14.92
CA ASN A 493 16.19 -8.82 13.61
C ASN A 493 17.71 -8.87 13.62
N THR A 494 18.29 -9.98 13.14
CA THR A 494 19.73 -10.07 12.92
C THR A 494 20.00 -10.21 11.43
N THR A 495 21.00 -9.51 10.90
CA THR A 495 21.27 -9.52 9.45
C THR A 495 21.88 -10.83 8.96
N ASP A 496 22.66 -11.49 9.81
CA ASP A 496 23.52 -12.61 9.40
C ASP A 496 23.04 -13.97 9.93
N VAL A 497 22.09 -13.99 10.88
CA VAL A 497 21.58 -15.23 11.51
C VAL A 497 20.05 -15.26 11.48
N VAL A 498 19.48 -15.60 10.32
CA VAL A 498 18.03 -15.58 10.09
C VAL A 498 17.24 -16.34 11.18
N ASP A 499 17.76 -17.47 11.67
CA ASP A 499 17.14 -18.27 12.74
C ASP A 499 16.95 -17.53 14.08
N LEU A 500 17.72 -16.45 14.31
CA LEU A 500 17.66 -15.61 15.50
C LEU A 500 16.92 -14.28 15.23
N SER A 501 16.05 -14.25 14.21
CA SER A 501 15.22 -13.09 13.90
C SER A 501 13.75 -13.38 14.18
N ASP A 502 13.10 -12.53 14.99
CA ASP A 502 11.65 -12.56 15.24
C ASP A 502 10.84 -12.01 14.05
N PHE A 503 11.46 -11.18 13.21
CA PHE A 503 10.83 -10.57 12.05
C PHE A 503 11.84 -10.34 10.92
N SER A 504 11.32 -10.17 9.71
CA SER A 504 12.10 -9.85 8.51
C SER A 504 11.68 -8.51 7.93
N PHE A 505 12.65 -7.70 7.49
CA PHE A 505 12.36 -6.48 6.74
C PHE A 505 11.75 -6.80 5.38
N THR A 506 10.61 -6.17 5.10
CA THR A 506 10.06 -6.17 3.75
C THR A 506 10.84 -5.21 2.86
N SER A 507 11.03 -5.59 1.61
CA SER A 507 11.34 -4.65 0.54
C SER A 507 10.07 -3.83 0.28
N SER A 508 10.02 -2.62 0.83
CA SER A 508 8.85 -1.73 0.79
C SER A 508 8.91 -0.70 -0.35
N HIS A 509 7.75 -0.25 -0.79
CA HIS A 509 7.54 0.92 -1.66
C HIS A 509 6.30 1.67 -1.18
N ARG A 510 6.42 2.99 -1.07
CA ARG A 510 5.30 3.89 -0.75
C ARG A 510 5.00 4.72 -1.99
N PHE A 511 3.75 4.73 -2.42
CA PHE A 511 3.35 5.46 -3.62
C PHE A 511 3.27 6.95 -3.30
N GLU A 512 3.66 7.81 -4.25
CA GLU A 512 3.64 9.26 -4.12
C GLU A 512 2.58 9.87 -5.04
N HIS A 513 2.02 11.00 -4.63
CA HIS A 513 1.03 11.72 -5.40
C HIS A 513 1.70 12.32 -6.65
N PRO A 514 1.23 12.05 -7.88
CA PRO A 514 1.95 12.37 -9.11
C PRO A 514 2.25 13.86 -9.34
N LYS A 515 1.48 14.76 -8.71
CA LYS A 515 1.62 16.21 -8.89
C LYS A 515 2.35 16.91 -7.75
N THR A 516 2.25 16.38 -6.51
CA THR A 516 2.77 17.06 -5.31
C THR A 516 4.01 16.35 -4.75
N GLY A 517 4.25 15.10 -5.12
CA GLY A 517 5.33 14.27 -4.56
C GLY A 517 5.05 13.82 -3.12
N GLU A 518 3.89 14.14 -2.56
CA GLU A 518 3.54 13.74 -1.20
C GLU A 518 3.26 12.24 -1.12
N LYS A 519 3.70 11.61 -0.02
CA LYS A 519 3.51 10.18 0.20
C LYS A 519 2.02 9.86 0.39
N THR A 520 1.47 8.99 -0.45
CA THR A 520 0.08 8.52 -0.35
C THR A 520 -0.09 7.47 0.76
N PRO A 521 -1.35 7.12 1.12
CA PRO A 521 -1.63 6.05 2.07
C PRO A 521 -1.27 4.64 1.59
N LEU A 522 -1.07 4.43 0.28
CA LEU A 522 -0.79 3.11 -0.27
C LEU A 522 0.68 2.71 -0.12
N GLN A 523 0.91 1.52 0.44
CA GLN A 523 2.23 0.92 0.61
C GLN A 523 2.22 -0.55 0.19
N ILE A 524 3.34 -1.02 -0.36
CA ILE A 524 3.55 -2.43 -0.71
C ILE A 524 4.86 -2.89 -0.09
N GLY A 525 4.82 -4.00 0.64
CA GLY A 525 6.00 -4.66 1.20
C GLY A 525 6.12 -6.09 0.69
N VAL A 526 7.30 -6.50 0.23
CA VAL A 526 7.58 -7.88 -0.18
C VAL A 526 8.70 -8.47 0.67
N THR A 527 8.49 -9.64 1.25
CA THR A 527 9.52 -10.38 2.00
C THR A 527 9.65 -11.80 1.48
N THR A 528 10.85 -12.35 1.59
CA THR A 528 11.16 -13.78 1.36
C THR A 528 11.61 -14.45 2.67
N ASN A 529 11.31 -13.83 3.81
CA ASN A 529 11.73 -14.27 5.15
C ASN A 529 13.25 -14.52 5.23
N GLY A 530 14.04 -13.66 4.60
CA GLY A 530 15.51 -13.76 4.59
C GLY A 530 16.09 -14.72 3.55
N HIS A 531 15.29 -15.57 2.90
CA HIS A 531 15.79 -16.57 1.95
C HIS A 531 16.16 -16.02 0.56
N GLY A 532 15.84 -14.77 0.25
CA GLY A 532 16.16 -14.17 -1.04
C GLY A 532 15.90 -12.67 -1.09
N CYS A 533 16.77 -11.86 -0.48
CA CYS A 533 16.59 -10.41 -0.38
C CYS A 533 16.62 -9.69 -1.74
N ARG A 534 17.41 -10.19 -2.71
CA ARG A 534 17.41 -9.65 -4.08
C ARG A 534 16.13 -9.99 -4.83
N LEU A 535 15.55 -11.18 -4.55
CA LEU A 535 14.29 -11.61 -5.13
C LEU A 535 13.11 -10.79 -4.59
N SER A 536 13.06 -10.51 -3.29
CA SER A 536 12.03 -9.63 -2.72
C SER A 536 12.06 -8.22 -3.32
N ALA A 537 13.26 -7.67 -3.55
CA ALA A 537 13.43 -6.38 -4.22
C ALA A 537 13.03 -6.40 -5.71
N ARG A 538 13.25 -7.51 -6.41
CA ARG A 538 12.77 -7.72 -7.78
C ARG A 538 11.25 -7.82 -7.82
N LEU A 539 10.66 -8.69 -7.01
CA LEU A 539 9.20 -8.87 -6.90
C LEU A 539 8.49 -7.56 -6.55
N ARG A 540 9.01 -6.79 -5.58
CA ARG A 540 8.48 -5.45 -5.29
C ARG A 540 8.49 -4.56 -6.53
N ARG A 541 9.62 -4.48 -7.26
CA ARG A 541 9.72 -3.66 -8.47
C ARG A 541 8.73 -4.10 -9.54
N GLU A 542 8.54 -5.40 -9.72
CA GLU A 542 7.57 -5.95 -10.68
C GLU A 542 6.12 -5.62 -10.28
N ILE A 543 5.78 -5.72 -8.99
CA ILE A 543 4.45 -5.33 -8.47
C ILE A 543 4.22 -3.84 -8.68
N VAL A 544 5.17 -2.99 -8.26
CA VAL A 544 5.08 -1.53 -8.38
C VAL A 544 5.00 -1.10 -9.84
N ALA A 545 5.78 -1.70 -10.74
CA ALA A 545 5.77 -1.37 -12.17
C ALA A 545 4.46 -1.77 -12.88
N LYS A 546 3.71 -2.74 -12.34
CA LYS A 546 2.41 -3.17 -12.86
C LYS A 546 1.24 -2.30 -12.37
N LEU A 547 1.43 -1.51 -11.32
CA LEU A 547 0.39 -0.65 -10.78
C LEU A 547 0.43 0.74 -11.44
N PRO A 548 -0.73 1.36 -11.75
CA PRO A 548 -0.77 2.72 -12.29
C PRO A 548 -0.12 3.72 -11.34
N ARG A 549 0.50 4.80 -11.88
CA ARG A 549 1.15 5.82 -11.05
C ARG A 549 0.17 6.55 -10.14
N GLU A 550 -1.08 6.70 -10.58
CA GLU A 550 -2.13 7.40 -9.81
C GLU A 550 -2.83 6.50 -8.79
N VAL A 551 -2.42 5.23 -8.64
CA VAL A 551 -3.11 4.26 -7.76
C VAL A 551 -3.18 4.73 -6.31
N GLY A 552 -2.13 5.40 -5.81
CA GLY A 552 -2.14 5.95 -4.46
C GLY A 552 -3.17 7.06 -4.30
N THR A 553 -3.34 7.91 -5.31
CA THR A 553 -4.36 8.97 -5.35
C THR A 553 -5.76 8.38 -5.47
N ALA A 554 -5.95 7.31 -6.26
CA ALA A 554 -7.23 6.61 -6.33
C ALA A 554 -7.66 6.07 -4.97
N VAL A 555 -6.74 5.45 -4.21
CA VAL A 555 -7.00 4.96 -2.84
C VAL A 555 -7.45 6.10 -1.92
N GLU A 556 -6.79 7.25 -1.99
CA GLU A 556 -7.15 8.43 -1.23
C GLU A 556 -8.56 8.95 -1.61
N LYS A 557 -8.85 9.05 -2.90
CA LYS A 557 -10.15 9.53 -3.43
C LYS A 557 -11.30 8.60 -3.08
N VAL A 558 -11.10 7.27 -3.13
CA VAL A 558 -12.09 6.29 -2.66
C VAL A 558 -12.31 6.42 -1.15
N GLY A 559 -11.25 6.64 -0.38
CA GLY A 559 -11.36 6.95 1.06
C GLY A 559 -12.22 8.20 1.31
N ARG A 560 -11.99 9.27 0.56
CA ARG A 560 -12.77 10.52 0.64
C ARG A 560 -14.23 10.33 0.27
N MET A 561 -14.51 9.58 -0.80
CA MET A 561 -15.87 9.26 -1.23
C MET A 561 -16.60 8.38 -0.22
N ARG A 562 -15.89 7.46 0.45
CA ARG A 562 -16.44 6.70 1.58
C ARG A 562 -16.84 7.60 2.73
N ASP A 563 -16.02 8.60 3.08
CA ASP A 563 -16.37 9.58 4.10
C ASP A 563 -17.59 10.44 3.69
N LEU A 564 -17.66 10.89 2.42
CA LEU A 564 -18.82 11.63 1.88
C LEU A 564 -20.12 10.80 1.86
N ALA A 565 -20.01 9.48 1.65
CA ALA A 565 -21.15 8.57 1.70
C ALA A 565 -21.75 8.47 3.11
N LYS A 566 -20.90 8.62 4.14
CA LYS A 566 -21.30 8.61 5.55
C LYS A 566 -22.03 9.90 5.97
N ASP A 567 -21.56 11.06 5.51
CA ASP A 567 -22.03 12.39 5.94
C ASP A 567 -22.41 13.32 4.77
N PRO A 568 -23.67 13.32 4.26
CA PRO A 568 -24.07 14.20 3.16
C PRO A 568 -24.19 15.68 3.59
N PRO A 569 -23.85 16.65 2.73
CA PRO A 569 -23.91 18.07 3.05
C PRO A 569 -25.35 18.55 3.21
N GLY A 570 -25.68 19.15 4.36
CA GLY A 570 -27.00 19.72 4.67
C GLY A 570 -27.85 18.92 5.67
N ALA A 571 -27.40 17.74 6.11
CA ALA A 571 -28.01 17.05 7.24
C ALA A 571 -27.64 17.74 8.56
N PHE A 572 -28.63 18.14 9.36
CA PHE A 572 -28.37 18.52 10.76
C PHE A 572 -27.66 17.38 11.48
N PRO A 573 -26.70 17.65 12.40
CA PRO A 573 -26.01 16.61 13.15
C PRO A 573 -26.97 15.99 14.17
N GLY A 574 -27.79 15.05 13.69
CA GLY A 574 -28.53 14.10 14.52
C GLY A 574 -27.63 12.92 14.91
N PRO A 575 -28.03 12.12 15.91
CA PRO A 575 -27.18 11.08 16.48
C PRO A 575 -26.89 9.97 15.46
N LEU A 576 -25.71 10.06 14.84
CA LEU A 576 -25.27 9.22 13.72
C LEU A 576 -24.54 7.93 14.15
N ALA A 577 -24.52 7.60 15.44
CA ALA A 577 -23.79 6.45 15.97
C ALA A 577 -24.54 5.12 15.86
N ALA A 578 -25.87 5.12 15.79
CA ALA A 578 -26.69 3.89 15.84
C ALA A 578 -26.89 3.19 14.47
N LEU A 579 -26.36 3.76 13.38
CA LEU A 579 -26.71 3.37 12.01
C LEU A 579 -25.51 2.89 11.18
N GLU A 580 -24.30 2.89 11.77
CA GLU A 580 -23.11 2.30 11.14
C GLU A 580 -23.04 0.78 11.33
N ASP A 581 -23.59 0.24 12.42
CA ASP A 581 -23.41 -1.17 12.79
C ASP A 581 -24.26 -2.15 11.96
N GLU A 582 -25.42 -1.74 11.45
CA GLU A 582 -26.22 -2.61 10.57
C GLU A 582 -25.58 -2.84 9.18
N VAL A 583 -24.74 -1.93 8.67
CA VAL A 583 -24.13 -2.10 7.33
C VAL A 583 -22.90 -3.00 7.36
N HIS A 584 -22.25 -3.14 8.52
CA HIS A 584 -21.01 -3.91 8.65
C HIS A 584 -21.20 -5.41 8.89
N GLU A 585 -22.39 -5.89 9.26
CA GLU A 585 -22.65 -7.33 9.47
C GLU A 585 -22.64 -8.17 8.17
N GLU A 586 -22.82 -7.56 6.99
CA GLU A 586 -22.81 -8.30 5.70
C GLU A 586 -21.45 -8.27 4.96
N GLU A 587 -20.53 -7.36 5.29
CA GLU A 587 -19.22 -7.28 4.61
C GLU A 587 -18.20 -8.34 5.08
N GLU A 588 -18.52 -9.10 6.13
CA GLU A 588 -17.66 -10.16 6.71
C GLU A 588 -18.17 -11.60 6.42
N ILE A 589 -18.97 -11.80 5.37
CA ILE A 589 -19.30 -13.15 4.88
C ILE A 589 -18.47 -13.48 3.63
N GLY A 590 -17.37 -14.24 3.84
CA GLY A 590 -16.93 -15.23 2.86
C GLY A 590 -15.49 -15.11 2.31
N GLU A 591 -14.47 -15.23 3.17
CA GLU A 591 -13.29 -16.03 2.81
C GLU A 591 -13.70 -17.52 2.91
N ASP A 592 -14.38 -18.02 1.89
CA ASP A 592 -14.48 -19.45 1.63
C ASP A 592 -14.68 -19.68 0.13
N ASN A 593 -14.01 -20.70 -0.40
CA ASN A 593 -13.90 -21.06 -1.82
C ASN A 593 -15.24 -21.35 -2.53
N ALA A 594 -16.07 -20.33 -2.78
CA ALA A 594 -17.23 -20.42 -3.65
C ALA A 594 -17.51 -19.08 -4.38
N ILE A 595 -17.74 -19.18 -5.69
CA ILE A 595 -18.22 -18.08 -6.54
C ILE A 595 -19.59 -17.63 -5.99
N SER A 596 -19.62 -16.55 -5.21
CA SER A 596 -20.87 -15.92 -4.78
C SER A 596 -21.21 -14.79 -5.74
N THR A 597 -22.39 -14.90 -6.36
CA THR A 597 -22.93 -13.92 -7.31
C THR A 597 -23.92 -13.04 -6.56
N PRO A 598 -23.84 -11.70 -6.61
CA PRO A 598 -24.96 -10.87 -6.19
C PRO A 598 -25.64 -10.25 -7.42
N ASN A 599 -26.30 -11.09 -8.23
CA ASN A 599 -27.32 -10.64 -9.18
C ASN A 599 -28.70 -10.97 -8.60
N ARG A 600 -29.20 -10.08 -7.74
CA ARG A 600 -30.65 -9.93 -7.54
C ARG A 600 -30.98 -8.44 -7.64
N PRO A 601 -31.81 -8.01 -8.61
CA PRO A 601 -32.28 -6.63 -8.65
C PRO A 601 -33.02 -6.33 -7.35
N VAL A 602 -32.68 -5.22 -6.69
CA VAL A 602 -33.47 -4.69 -5.58
C VAL A 602 -34.80 -4.20 -6.18
N PRO A 603 -35.97 -4.64 -5.69
CA PRO A 603 -37.25 -4.17 -6.19
C PRO A 603 -37.36 -2.65 -6.02
N SER A 604 -37.79 -1.94 -7.08
CA SER A 604 -38.10 -0.52 -7.02
C SER A 604 -39.18 -0.28 -5.95
N ARG A 605 -38.83 0.40 -4.87
CA ARG A 605 -39.75 0.76 -3.78
C ARG A 605 -40.42 2.10 -4.06
N THR A 606 -41.71 2.17 -3.78
CA THR A 606 -42.59 3.35 -3.93
C THR A 606 -42.79 4.13 -2.62
N GLY A 607 -41.81 4.09 -1.70
CA GLY A 607 -41.91 4.72 -0.38
C GLY A 607 -40.72 5.62 -0.04
N VAL A 608 -40.92 6.56 0.89
CA VAL A 608 -39.92 7.54 1.36
C VAL A 608 -38.75 6.81 2.04
N GLU A 609 -37.55 6.92 1.46
CA GLU A 609 -36.30 6.29 1.94
C GLU A 609 -35.88 6.90 3.30
N SER A 610 -35.55 6.06 4.28
CA SER A 610 -34.99 6.53 5.55
C SER A 610 -33.53 6.95 5.40
N ALA A 611 -33.04 7.86 6.27
CA ALA A 611 -31.65 8.32 6.23
C ALA A 611 -30.62 7.17 6.38
N VAL A 612 -31.01 6.09 7.07
CA VAL A 612 -30.22 4.86 7.25
C VAL A 612 -30.06 4.10 5.94
N GLU A 613 -31.17 3.89 5.23
CA GLU A 613 -31.22 3.15 3.98
C GLU A 613 -30.45 3.91 2.89
N ALA A 614 -30.60 5.23 2.83
CA ALA A 614 -29.85 6.10 1.91
C ALA A 614 -28.33 6.01 2.16
N ARG A 615 -27.91 5.94 3.43
CA ARG A 615 -26.49 5.78 3.80
C ARG A 615 -25.95 4.40 3.42
N ARG A 616 -26.70 3.32 3.69
CA ARG A 616 -26.34 1.95 3.31
C ARG A 616 -26.22 1.82 1.78
N ARG A 617 -27.14 2.42 1.03
CA ARG A 617 -27.12 2.48 -0.44
C ARG A 617 -25.84 3.18 -0.95
N ARG A 618 -25.51 4.36 -0.42
CA ARG A 618 -24.28 5.08 -0.78
C ARG A 618 -23.01 4.29 -0.47
N ILE A 619 -22.92 3.61 0.68
CA ILE A 619 -21.75 2.78 1.02
C ILE A 619 -21.62 1.60 0.04
N LYS A 620 -22.72 0.88 -0.24
CA LYS A 620 -22.73 -0.19 -1.25
C LYS A 620 -22.32 0.32 -2.64
N TRP A 621 -22.72 1.55 -2.98
CA TRP A 621 -22.30 2.21 -4.22
C TRP A 621 -20.80 2.53 -4.25
N VAL A 622 -20.22 3.01 -3.15
CA VAL A 622 -18.76 3.24 -3.05
C VAL A 622 -17.97 1.94 -3.25
N ALA A 623 -18.44 0.82 -2.71
CA ALA A 623 -17.82 -0.49 -2.94
C ALA A 623 -17.84 -0.88 -4.42
N GLN A 624 -19.00 -0.75 -5.08
CA GLN A 624 -19.14 -1.03 -6.52
C GLN A 624 -18.27 -0.10 -7.38
N VAL A 625 -18.24 1.19 -7.07
CA VAL A 625 -17.40 2.16 -7.77
C VAL A 625 -15.92 1.80 -7.58
N SER A 626 -15.50 1.42 -6.37
CA SER A 626 -14.11 0.99 -6.09
C SER A 626 -13.71 -0.29 -6.82
N GLU A 627 -14.63 -1.22 -7.05
CA GLU A 627 -14.36 -2.51 -7.68
C GLU A 627 -14.37 -2.42 -9.22
N TYR A 628 -15.32 -1.64 -9.77
CA TYR A 628 -15.60 -1.67 -11.22
C TYR A 628 -15.12 -0.43 -11.98
N TRP A 629 -14.78 0.68 -11.32
CA TRP A 629 -14.29 1.87 -12.04
C TRP A 629 -12.77 1.82 -12.27
N PRO A 630 -12.28 2.32 -13.42
CA PRO A 630 -10.85 2.42 -13.66
C PRO A 630 -10.14 3.28 -12.61
N ILE A 631 -8.97 2.81 -12.15
CA ILE A 631 -8.12 3.53 -11.18
C ILE A 631 -7.86 4.98 -11.59
N SER A 632 -7.67 5.25 -12.88
CA SER A 632 -7.45 6.60 -13.41
C SER A 632 -8.67 7.52 -13.24
N LYS A 633 -9.89 6.99 -13.42
CA LYS A 633 -11.12 7.77 -13.17
C LYS A 633 -11.25 8.08 -11.68
N LEU A 634 -11.06 7.08 -10.81
CA LEU A 634 -11.10 7.25 -9.36
C LEU A 634 -10.08 8.30 -8.87
N ALA A 635 -8.86 8.27 -9.40
CA ALA A 635 -7.83 9.25 -9.07
C ALA A 635 -8.16 10.69 -9.54
N SER A 636 -8.90 10.82 -10.66
CA SER A 636 -9.24 12.11 -11.27
C SER A 636 -10.50 12.78 -10.71
N MET A 637 -11.27 12.10 -9.87
CA MET A 637 -12.56 12.59 -9.40
C MET A 637 -12.45 13.85 -8.54
N SER A 638 -13.29 14.85 -8.85
CA SER A 638 -13.48 16.03 -8.00
C SER A 638 -14.44 15.72 -6.84
N GLU A 639 -14.46 16.57 -5.82
CA GLU A 639 -15.41 16.39 -4.71
C GLU A 639 -16.86 16.57 -5.17
N GLU A 640 -17.12 17.41 -6.18
CA GLU A 640 -18.44 17.58 -6.79
C GLU A 640 -18.87 16.31 -7.53
N GLU A 641 -18.00 15.75 -8.38
CA GLU A 641 -18.28 14.48 -9.06
C GLU A 641 -18.54 13.35 -8.05
N MET A 642 -17.79 13.30 -6.94
CA MET A 642 -18.04 12.34 -5.86
C MET A 642 -19.42 12.51 -5.24
N LYS A 643 -19.84 13.74 -4.98
CA LYS A 643 -21.15 14.04 -4.39
C LYS A 643 -22.27 13.67 -5.35
N ASP A 644 -22.13 13.97 -6.64
CA ASP A 644 -23.12 13.64 -7.67
C ASP A 644 -23.29 12.12 -7.80
N VAL A 645 -22.18 11.38 -7.85
CA VAL A 645 -22.17 9.91 -7.87
C VAL A 645 -22.88 9.31 -6.65
N LEU A 646 -22.85 10.01 -5.51
CA LEU A 646 -23.50 9.59 -4.27
C LEU A 646 -24.94 10.12 -4.11
N ALA A 647 -25.34 11.12 -4.90
CA ALA A 647 -26.63 11.80 -4.79
C ALA A 647 -27.73 11.20 -5.69
N GLU A 648 -27.39 10.49 -6.77
CA GLU A 648 -28.40 10.00 -7.72
C GLU A 648 -29.28 8.86 -7.18
N ASP A 649 -30.57 8.98 -7.50
CA ASP A 649 -31.65 7.98 -7.34
C ASP A 649 -31.92 7.22 -8.67
N ASN A 650 -31.06 7.39 -9.69
CA ASN A 650 -31.25 6.89 -11.06
C ASN A 650 -30.61 5.52 -11.30
N GLY A 651 -31.02 4.52 -10.51
CA GLY A 651 -31.00 3.15 -11.00
C GLY A 651 -32.04 2.98 -12.10
N LEU A 652 -31.71 3.36 -13.35
CA LEU A 652 -32.42 3.15 -14.64
C LEU A 652 -32.68 4.45 -15.45
N SER A 653 -31.63 5.13 -15.92
CA SER A 653 -31.67 5.82 -17.24
C SER A 653 -30.33 6.44 -17.61
N LEU A 654 -29.49 5.69 -18.32
CA LEU A 654 -28.51 6.27 -19.25
C LEU A 654 -28.47 5.41 -20.51
N ASN A 655 -29.56 5.51 -21.27
CA ASN A 655 -29.62 5.21 -22.70
C ASN A 655 -30.33 6.39 -23.39
N SER A 656 -29.60 7.48 -23.60
CA SER A 656 -29.85 8.39 -24.72
C SER A 656 -28.61 9.25 -24.94
N ASN A 657 -27.95 9.00 -26.07
CA ASN A 657 -26.83 9.77 -26.54
C ASN A 657 -27.29 11.13 -27.08
N ALA A 658 -26.47 12.13 -26.78
CA ALA A 658 -25.99 13.19 -27.67
C ALA A 658 -26.90 14.39 -28.03
N ASN A 659 -26.45 15.53 -27.50
CA ASN A 659 -25.89 16.68 -28.24
C ASN A 659 -26.78 17.80 -28.81
N HIS A 660 -26.34 19.00 -28.41
CA HIS A 660 -26.49 20.34 -29.00
C HIS A 660 -27.90 20.97 -28.86
N THR A 661 -28.06 22.22 -28.43
CA THR A 661 -27.32 23.43 -28.84
C THR A 661 -27.61 24.61 -27.89
N LYS A 662 -26.59 25.44 -27.65
CA LYS A 662 -26.58 26.91 -27.47
C LYS A 662 -27.80 27.68 -26.90
N THR A 663 -27.51 28.38 -25.79
CA THR A 663 -27.84 29.80 -25.46
C THR A 663 -29.28 30.30 -25.56
N LEU A 664 -29.81 30.86 -24.47
CA LEU A 664 -30.07 32.30 -24.29
C LEU A 664 -30.85 32.56 -22.99
N SER A 665 -30.66 33.77 -22.49
CA SER A 665 -31.24 34.44 -21.34
C SER A 665 -32.76 34.72 -21.45
N ASN A 666 -33.31 35.13 -20.30
CA ASN A 666 -34.54 35.91 -20.05
C ASN A 666 -35.80 35.13 -19.65
N ASP A 667 -36.16 35.32 -18.38
CA ASP A 667 -37.35 36.06 -17.91
C ASP A 667 -38.65 36.05 -18.73
N ASP A 668 -39.71 35.92 -17.94
CA ASP A 668 -41.06 36.47 -18.09
C ASP A 668 -42.18 35.71 -18.84
N ASN A 669 -43.25 35.56 -18.04
CA ASN A 669 -44.66 35.76 -18.35
C ASN A 669 -45.51 34.68 -19.05
N SER A 670 -46.38 34.12 -18.20
CA SER A 670 -47.84 34.19 -18.29
C SER A 670 -48.58 33.64 -19.52
N ASN A 671 -49.52 32.76 -19.18
CA ASN A 671 -50.92 32.74 -19.63
C ASN A 671 -51.30 32.13 -20.99
N LEU A 672 -52.32 31.27 -20.85
CA LEU A 672 -53.56 31.18 -21.63
C LEU A 672 -53.55 30.51 -23.02
N SER A 673 -54.14 29.30 -22.98
CA SER A 673 -55.37 28.94 -23.68
C SER A 673 -55.37 28.67 -25.19
N ALA A 674 -56.34 27.82 -25.54
CA ALA A 674 -57.00 27.66 -26.84
C ALA A 674 -56.23 26.85 -27.89
N THR A 675 -56.54 25.55 -28.00
CA THR A 675 -57.59 24.94 -28.83
C THR A 675 -57.33 24.97 -30.33
N GLN A 676 -57.53 23.77 -30.91
CA GLN A 676 -58.00 23.51 -32.27
C GLN A 676 -56.94 23.72 -33.37
N SER A 677 -56.85 22.87 -34.39
CA SER A 677 -57.61 21.69 -34.77
C SER A 677 -56.95 21.09 -36.02
N GLN A 678 -57.12 19.77 -36.17
CA GLN A 678 -57.41 19.07 -37.43
C GLN A 678 -56.33 19.05 -38.53
N SER A 679 -56.17 18.00 -39.32
CA SER A 679 -56.75 16.65 -39.40
C SER A 679 -55.99 15.94 -40.53
N SER A 680 -55.76 14.63 -40.50
CA SER A 680 -56.55 13.61 -41.21
C SER A 680 -55.53 12.56 -41.73
N SER A 681 -55.74 11.24 -41.79
CA SER A 681 -56.93 10.40 -41.59
C SER A 681 -56.57 8.89 -41.60
N LYS A 682 -57.52 8.09 -41.09
CA LYS A 682 -57.89 6.67 -41.39
C LYS A 682 -57.45 5.53 -40.44
N ASP A 683 -58.30 5.29 -39.42
CA ASP A 683 -59.20 4.11 -39.20
C ASP A 683 -58.78 2.66 -39.57
N PRO A 684 -59.44 1.60 -39.01
CA PRO A 684 -60.05 1.44 -37.68
C PRO A 684 -59.82 0.03 -37.02
N GLN A 685 -60.25 -0.07 -35.75
CA GLN A 685 -60.43 -1.22 -34.83
C GLN A 685 -61.38 -2.36 -35.35
N PRO A 686 -61.66 -3.52 -34.65
CA PRO A 686 -61.65 -3.77 -33.17
C PRO A 686 -61.23 -5.19 -32.64
N GLN A 687 -61.16 -5.31 -31.31
CA GLN A 687 -60.97 -6.55 -30.52
C GLN A 687 -62.25 -7.43 -30.43
N PRO A 688 -62.20 -8.67 -29.87
CA PRO A 688 -62.49 -8.81 -28.41
C PRO A 688 -61.75 -9.95 -27.65
N TYR A 689 -61.90 -9.86 -26.32
CA TYR A 689 -61.44 -10.65 -25.17
C TYR A 689 -61.54 -12.19 -25.21
N SER A 690 -60.60 -12.86 -24.53
CA SER A 690 -60.87 -13.99 -23.58
C SER A 690 -59.62 -14.37 -22.76
N GLN A 691 -59.77 -14.48 -21.43
CA GLN A 691 -58.92 -15.25 -20.50
C GLN A 691 -59.62 -16.59 -20.18
N PRO A 692 -59.08 -17.56 -19.39
CA PRO A 692 -57.74 -17.76 -18.79
C PRO A 692 -57.18 -19.20 -19.07
N PHE A 693 -55.97 -19.53 -18.57
CA PHE A 693 -55.56 -20.80 -17.92
C PHE A 693 -54.06 -21.12 -18.08
N LEU A 694 -53.47 -21.53 -16.95
CA LEU A 694 -52.07 -21.89 -16.68
C LEU A 694 -51.65 -23.22 -17.31
N HIS A 695 -50.45 -23.33 -17.91
CA HIS A 695 -49.37 -24.26 -17.49
C HIS A 695 -48.13 -24.22 -18.41
N PHE A 696 -46.99 -23.91 -17.78
CA PHE A 696 -45.59 -24.25 -18.10
C PHE A 696 -45.09 -24.10 -19.55
N GLY A 697 -44.64 -22.88 -19.87
CA GLY A 697 -43.72 -22.63 -20.97
C GLY A 697 -42.28 -23.03 -20.60
N HIS A 698 -41.76 -24.04 -21.27
CA HIS A 698 -40.34 -24.36 -21.39
C HIS A 698 -39.65 -23.19 -22.11
N LEU A 699 -39.05 -22.26 -21.36
CA LEU A 699 -38.34 -21.11 -21.92
C LEU A 699 -36.91 -21.50 -22.34
N SER A 700 -36.80 -21.76 -23.64
CA SER A 700 -35.57 -21.60 -24.42
C SER A 700 -35.08 -20.15 -24.31
N ILE A 701 -33.89 -19.93 -23.75
CA ILE A 701 -33.25 -18.60 -23.70
C ILE A 701 -32.36 -18.44 -24.94
N SER A 702 -32.85 -17.66 -25.90
CA SER A 702 -32.04 -17.03 -26.95
C SER A 702 -31.38 -15.74 -26.39
N PRO A 703 -30.19 -15.33 -26.87
CA PRO A 703 -29.43 -14.24 -26.25
C PRO A 703 -29.76 -12.85 -26.83
N SER A 704 -29.71 -11.82 -25.96
CA SER A 704 -29.10 -10.47 -26.19
C SER A 704 -29.95 -9.27 -25.74
N ALA A 705 -29.32 -8.38 -24.96
CA ALA A 705 -29.11 -6.98 -25.37
C ALA A 705 -27.89 -6.39 -24.63
N LYS A 706 -26.80 -6.10 -25.37
CA LYS A 706 -25.52 -5.54 -24.89
C LYS A 706 -25.55 -4.01 -24.80
N SER A 707 -24.66 -3.44 -23.98
CA SER A 707 -24.44 -2.00 -23.74
C SER A 707 -24.11 -1.17 -24.99
N THR A 708 -24.46 0.12 -24.97
CA THR A 708 -24.37 1.11 -26.07
C THR A 708 -22.99 1.80 -26.24
N LYS A 709 -21.89 1.26 -25.70
CA LYS A 709 -20.55 1.77 -26.03
C LYS A 709 -20.15 1.31 -27.45
N PRO A 710 -19.65 2.19 -28.33
CA PRO A 710 -19.10 1.76 -29.61
C PRO A 710 -17.90 0.85 -29.34
N GLY A 711 -17.84 -0.30 -30.03
CA GLY A 711 -16.70 -1.20 -29.92
C GLY A 711 -15.43 -0.53 -30.44
N ARG A 712 -14.28 -1.09 -30.08
CA ARG A 712 -12.97 -0.52 -30.45
C ARG A 712 -12.05 -1.60 -31.00
N ILE A 713 -11.11 -1.20 -31.85
CA ILE A 713 -10.13 -2.09 -32.46
C ILE A 713 -8.74 -1.66 -32.00
N LEU A 714 -8.01 -2.59 -31.38
CA LEU A 714 -6.59 -2.43 -31.06
C LEU A 714 -5.78 -3.30 -32.01
N LEU A 715 -4.77 -2.73 -32.64
CA LEU A 715 -3.89 -3.45 -33.54
C LEU A 715 -2.49 -3.50 -32.93
N VAL A 716 -2.06 -4.68 -32.54
CA VAL A 716 -0.99 -4.85 -31.54
C VAL A 716 0.08 -5.84 -32.01
N GLY A 717 1.34 -5.58 -31.67
CA GLY A 717 2.46 -6.45 -32.00
C GLY A 717 2.79 -7.44 -30.89
N SER A 718 2.94 -8.73 -31.23
CA SER A 718 3.29 -9.78 -30.28
C SER A 718 4.79 -9.87 -29.98
N GLY A 719 5.64 -9.15 -30.71
CA GLY A 719 7.07 -9.44 -30.74
C GLY A 719 7.41 -10.67 -31.60
N PRO A 720 8.71 -11.05 -31.70
CA PRO A 720 9.17 -12.11 -32.60
C PRO A 720 8.74 -13.52 -32.16
N GLY A 721 8.60 -13.77 -30.85
CA GLY A 721 8.02 -15.02 -30.36
C GLY A 721 8.01 -15.21 -28.85
N HIS A 722 9.09 -14.90 -28.15
CA HIS A 722 9.17 -15.09 -26.69
C HIS A 722 8.11 -14.23 -25.97
N PRO A 723 7.31 -14.79 -25.04
CA PRO A 723 6.26 -14.04 -24.33
C PRO A 723 6.76 -12.79 -23.60
N SER A 724 7.96 -12.84 -23.02
CA SER A 724 8.59 -11.70 -22.34
C SER A 724 8.94 -10.51 -23.25
N LEU A 725 8.81 -10.66 -24.58
CA LEU A 725 8.99 -9.58 -25.56
C LEU A 725 7.68 -8.88 -25.94
N LEU A 726 6.55 -9.29 -25.37
CA LEU A 726 5.33 -8.51 -25.41
C LEU A 726 5.56 -7.18 -24.70
N THR A 727 5.17 -6.09 -25.35
CA THR A 727 5.07 -4.81 -24.63
C THR A 727 4.01 -4.93 -23.55
N ILE A 728 4.18 -4.20 -22.45
CA ILE A 728 3.17 -4.15 -21.37
C ILE A 728 1.81 -3.72 -21.94
N ALA A 729 1.80 -2.80 -22.91
CA ALA A 729 0.58 -2.36 -23.59
C ALA A 729 -0.10 -3.50 -24.37
N THR A 730 0.64 -4.30 -25.15
CA THR A 730 0.08 -5.47 -25.85
C THR A 730 -0.42 -6.52 -24.85
N HIS A 731 0.37 -6.82 -23.81
CA HIS A 731 -0.02 -7.77 -22.78
C HIS A 731 -1.34 -7.35 -22.10
N THR A 732 -1.46 -6.09 -21.70
CA THR A 732 -2.69 -5.54 -21.11
C THR A 732 -3.87 -5.58 -22.10
N ALA A 733 -3.64 -5.24 -23.37
CA ALA A 733 -4.68 -5.33 -24.40
C ALA A 733 -5.23 -6.76 -24.52
N LEU A 734 -4.34 -7.77 -24.54
CA LEU A 734 -4.71 -9.19 -24.65
C LEU A 734 -5.40 -9.75 -23.39
N THR A 735 -4.97 -9.32 -22.20
CA THR A 735 -5.37 -9.95 -20.93
C THR A 735 -6.50 -9.23 -20.20
N GLN A 736 -6.65 -7.93 -20.38
CA GLN A 736 -7.59 -7.11 -19.60
C GLN A 736 -8.68 -6.45 -20.46
N HIS A 737 -8.48 -6.35 -21.77
CA HIS A 737 -9.36 -5.55 -22.63
C HIS A 737 -10.00 -6.31 -23.78
N ALA A 738 -9.40 -7.40 -24.26
CA ALA A 738 -9.89 -8.12 -25.41
C ALA A 738 -11.20 -8.87 -25.11
N ASP A 739 -12.23 -8.62 -25.91
CA ASP A 739 -13.40 -9.51 -26.00
C ASP A 739 -13.19 -10.57 -27.11
N LEU A 740 -12.46 -10.17 -28.16
CA LEU A 740 -12.11 -10.99 -29.31
C LEU A 740 -10.66 -10.72 -29.70
N VAL A 741 -9.85 -11.78 -29.82
CA VAL A 741 -8.51 -11.71 -30.39
C VAL A 741 -8.51 -12.28 -31.80
N LEU A 742 -8.10 -11.48 -32.78
CA LEU A 742 -7.88 -11.89 -34.16
C LEU A 742 -6.37 -12.02 -34.41
N SER A 743 -5.85 -13.24 -34.30
CA SER A 743 -4.41 -13.50 -34.36
C SER A 743 -3.94 -13.91 -35.76
N ASP A 744 -2.76 -13.45 -36.14
CA ASP A 744 -2.02 -14.04 -37.27
C ASP A 744 -1.61 -15.49 -36.95
N LYS A 745 -1.48 -16.30 -38.01
CA LYS A 745 -1.04 -17.70 -37.93
C LYS A 745 0.38 -17.86 -37.36
N LEU A 746 1.24 -16.85 -37.56
CA LEU A 746 2.65 -16.92 -37.17
C LEU A 746 2.89 -16.52 -35.71
N VAL A 747 1.87 -16.04 -34.99
CA VAL A 747 1.99 -15.74 -33.55
C VAL A 747 2.19 -17.05 -32.79
N PRO A 748 3.28 -17.21 -32.01
CA PRO A 748 3.56 -18.47 -31.34
C PRO A 748 2.54 -18.84 -30.26
N ALA A 749 2.38 -20.15 -30.04
CA ALA A 749 1.44 -20.69 -29.04
C ALA A 749 1.70 -20.16 -27.62
N ALA A 750 2.97 -19.94 -27.24
CA ALA A 750 3.31 -19.40 -25.93
C ALA A 750 2.71 -18.00 -25.68
N VAL A 751 2.61 -17.17 -26.73
CA VAL A 751 1.94 -15.85 -26.67
C VAL A 751 0.42 -16.04 -26.58
N LEU A 752 -0.14 -16.94 -27.39
CA LEU A 752 -1.58 -17.21 -27.40
C LEU A 752 -2.07 -17.76 -26.05
N ASN A 753 -1.25 -18.54 -25.36
CA ASN A 753 -1.56 -19.11 -24.04
C ASN A 753 -1.68 -18.06 -22.92
N LEU A 754 -1.21 -16.83 -23.13
CA LEU A 754 -1.43 -15.72 -22.19
C LEU A 754 -2.85 -15.15 -22.28
N ILE A 755 -3.56 -15.40 -23.37
CA ILE A 755 -4.91 -14.89 -23.57
C ILE A 755 -5.85 -15.63 -22.61
N PRO A 756 -6.67 -14.93 -21.80
CA PRO A 756 -7.58 -15.58 -20.88
C PRO A 756 -8.56 -16.51 -21.59
N LYS A 757 -8.88 -17.66 -20.98
CA LYS A 757 -9.73 -18.70 -21.59
C LYS A 757 -11.14 -18.23 -21.97
N HIS A 758 -11.63 -17.15 -21.35
CA HIS A 758 -12.95 -16.57 -21.64
C HIS A 758 -12.96 -15.68 -22.90
N VAL A 759 -11.79 -15.26 -23.39
CA VAL A 759 -11.65 -14.41 -24.58
C VAL A 759 -11.65 -15.30 -25.83
N HIS A 760 -12.49 -14.99 -26.81
CA HIS A 760 -12.51 -15.77 -28.04
C HIS A 760 -11.29 -15.45 -28.90
N VAL A 761 -10.55 -16.47 -29.34
CA VAL A 761 -9.38 -16.32 -30.22
C VAL A 761 -9.71 -16.92 -31.59
N ARG A 762 -9.63 -16.10 -32.64
CA ARG A 762 -9.73 -16.53 -34.04
C ARG A 762 -8.38 -16.36 -34.72
N ILE A 763 -7.83 -17.47 -35.21
CA ILE A 763 -6.55 -17.49 -35.91
C ILE A 763 -6.81 -17.38 -37.42
N ALA A 764 -6.06 -16.52 -38.10
CA ALA A 764 -6.17 -16.31 -39.54
C ALA A 764 -5.85 -17.61 -40.32
N ARG A 765 -6.72 -17.97 -41.26
CA ARG A 765 -6.54 -19.14 -42.13
C ARG A 765 -5.67 -18.80 -43.34
N LYS A 766 -4.37 -18.57 -43.08
CA LYS A 766 -3.40 -18.22 -44.11
C LYS A 766 -2.68 -19.47 -44.64
N PHE A 767 -2.85 -19.72 -45.94
CA PHE A 767 -2.11 -20.71 -46.73
C PHE A 767 -1.45 -20.00 -47.92
N PRO A 768 -0.38 -20.58 -48.52
CA PRO A 768 0.27 -19.99 -49.69
C PRO A 768 -0.75 -19.64 -50.78
N GLY A 769 -0.66 -18.44 -51.33
CA GLY A 769 -1.59 -17.93 -52.38
C GLY A 769 -2.85 -17.22 -51.88
N ASN A 770 -3.29 -17.41 -50.63
CA ASN A 770 -4.52 -16.79 -50.08
C ASN A 770 -4.25 -15.72 -48.99
N ALA A 771 -3.10 -15.03 -49.08
CA ALA A 771 -2.70 -14.05 -48.06
C ALA A 771 -3.62 -12.83 -48.01
N GLU A 772 -4.07 -12.34 -49.16
CA GLU A 772 -4.98 -11.18 -49.25
C GLU A 772 -6.38 -11.52 -48.74
N GLY A 773 -6.95 -12.67 -49.15
CA GLY A 773 -8.25 -13.12 -48.69
C GLY A 773 -8.32 -13.31 -47.17
N ALA A 774 -7.29 -13.94 -46.58
CA ALA A 774 -7.23 -14.12 -45.12
C ALA A 774 -7.12 -12.78 -44.36
N GLN A 775 -6.46 -11.77 -44.93
CA GLN A 775 -6.38 -10.45 -44.31
C GLN A 775 -7.71 -9.71 -44.38
N THR A 776 -8.39 -9.73 -45.53
CA THR A 776 -9.73 -9.16 -45.69
C THR A 776 -10.73 -9.80 -44.73
N GLU A 777 -10.73 -11.13 -44.61
CA GLU A 777 -11.57 -11.86 -43.66
C GLU A 777 -11.36 -11.41 -42.21
N MET A 778 -10.11 -11.15 -41.80
CA MET A 778 -9.82 -10.64 -40.46
C MET A 778 -10.27 -9.19 -40.27
N MET A 779 -10.08 -8.33 -41.29
CA MET A 779 -10.51 -6.95 -41.22
C MET A 779 -12.05 -6.83 -41.13
N GLU A 780 -12.78 -7.60 -41.94
CA GLU A 780 -14.24 -7.69 -41.89
C GLU A 780 -14.71 -8.21 -40.54
N ALA A 781 -14.08 -9.25 -40.01
CA ALA A 781 -14.40 -9.80 -38.69
C ALA A 781 -14.16 -8.79 -37.57
N ALA A 782 -13.12 -7.97 -37.66
CA ALA A 782 -12.83 -6.92 -36.68
C ALA A 782 -13.90 -5.84 -36.69
N VAL A 783 -14.27 -5.34 -37.88
CA VAL A 783 -15.33 -4.34 -38.04
C VAL A 783 -16.67 -4.89 -37.55
N GLU A 784 -17.03 -6.12 -37.90
CA GLU A 784 -18.29 -6.73 -37.48
C GLU A 784 -18.36 -6.95 -35.95
N ALA A 785 -17.25 -7.33 -35.33
CA ALA A 785 -17.18 -7.42 -33.86
C ALA A 785 -17.24 -6.05 -33.20
N ALA A 786 -16.53 -5.05 -33.72
CA ALA A 786 -16.56 -3.69 -33.18
C ALA A 786 -17.94 -3.03 -33.33
N LYS A 787 -18.66 -3.27 -34.44
CA LYS A 787 -20.06 -2.86 -34.63
C LYS A 787 -21.00 -3.45 -33.59
N ARG A 788 -20.69 -4.65 -33.08
CA ARG A 788 -21.42 -5.31 -31.99
C ARG A 788 -21.00 -4.83 -30.58
N GLY A 789 -20.20 -3.76 -30.49
CA GLY A 789 -19.76 -3.19 -29.22
C GLY A 789 -18.55 -3.88 -28.58
N LEU A 790 -17.89 -4.82 -29.30
CA LEU A 790 -16.77 -5.58 -28.75
C LEU A 790 -15.44 -4.82 -28.87
N THR A 791 -14.55 -5.03 -27.90
CA THR A 791 -13.13 -4.69 -28.00
C THR A 791 -12.40 -5.80 -28.75
N VAL A 792 -11.95 -5.51 -29.96
CA VAL A 792 -11.21 -6.42 -30.82
C VAL A 792 -9.72 -6.14 -30.70
N VAL A 793 -8.93 -7.17 -30.39
CA VAL A 793 -7.47 -7.10 -30.45
C VAL A 793 -6.97 -7.86 -31.67
N ARG A 794 -6.47 -7.14 -32.66
CA ARG A 794 -5.81 -7.66 -33.85
C ARG A 794 -4.33 -7.88 -33.55
N LEU A 795 -3.98 -9.12 -33.22
CA LEU A 795 -2.64 -9.53 -32.81
C LEU A 795 -1.80 -9.95 -34.03
N LYS A 796 -0.67 -9.26 -34.23
CA LYS A 796 0.23 -9.46 -35.38
C LYS A 796 1.62 -9.84 -34.89
N GLN A 797 2.32 -10.71 -35.61
CA GLN A 797 3.67 -11.11 -35.22
C GLN A 797 4.67 -9.96 -35.46
N GLY A 798 5.61 -9.79 -34.52
CA GLY A 798 6.62 -8.73 -34.59
C GLY A 798 6.03 -7.37 -34.28
N ASP A 799 6.42 -6.38 -35.09
CA ASP A 799 5.86 -5.04 -35.05
C ASP A 799 4.76 -4.88 -36.12
N PRO A 800 3.60 -4.26 -35.82
CA PRO A 800 2.52 -4.18 -36.80
C PRO A 800 2.81 -3.32 -38.03
N VAL A 801 3.63 -2.27 -37.89
CA VAL A 801 3.88 -1.29 -38.96
C VAL A 801 5.12 -1.61 -39.79
N VAL A 802 6.09 -2.37 -39.25
CA VAL A 802 7.27 -2.82 -39.99
C VAL A 802 6.94 -4.10 -40.79
N TYR A 803 6.61 -3.95 -42.08
CA TYR A 803 6.18 -5.04 -42.98
C TYR A 803 4.96 -5.85 -42.50
N GLY A 804 4.27 -5.40 -41.45
CA GLY A 804 3.07 -6.03 -40.93
C GLY A 804 1.77 -5.61 -41.64
N ARG A 805 1.80 -4.64 -42.56
CA ARG A 805 0.62 -4.09 -43.27
C ARG A 805 -0.43 -3.42 -42.37
N ALA A 806 -0.09 -3.01 -41.15
CA ALA A 806 -1.02 -2.30 -40.26
C ALA A 806 -1.66 -1.06 -40.90
N GLY A 807 -0.92 -0.31 -41.72
CA GLY A 807 -1.46 0.89 -42.37
C GLY A 807 -2.69 0.61 -43.25
N GLU A 808 -2.71 -0.54 -43.95
CA GLU A 808 -3.87 -0.96 -44.74
C GLU A 808 -5.07 -1.28 -43.85
N GLU A 809 -4.84 -2.00 -42.75
CA GLU A 809 -5.88 -2.38 -41.78
C GLU A 809 -6.46 -1.12 -41.10
N VAL A 810 -5.62 -0.18 -40.70
CA VAL A 810 -6.04 1.12 -40.11
C VAL A 810 -6.93 1.90 -41.08
N LEU A 811 -6.53 2.02 -42.35
CA LEU A 811 -7.33 2.72 -43.37
C LEU A 811 -8.68 2.04 -43.59
N TYR A 812 -8.70 0.71 -43.60
CA TYR A 812 -9.93 -0.07 -43.72
C TYR A 812 -10.86 0.13 -42.52
N PHE A 813 -10.33 0.09 -41.29
CA PHE A 813 -11.14 0.34 -40.09
C PHE A 813 -11.69 1.76 -40.07
N ARG A 814 -10.87 2.74 -40.44
CA ARG A 814 -11.26 4.15 -40.52
C ARG A 814 -12.37 4.38 -41.52
N SER A 815 -12.33 3.75 -42.70
CA SER A 815 -13.40 3.86 -43.70
C SER A 815 -14.73 3.26 -43.22
N HIS A 816 -14.69 2.41 -42.18
CA HIS A 816 -15.88 1.81 -41.54
C HIS A 816 -16.24 2.48 -40.20
N GLY A 817 -15.64 3.64 -39.90
CA GLY A 817 -15.97 4.44 -38.71
C GLY A 817 -15.23 4.04 -37.43
N PHE A 818 -14.18 3.21 -37.51
CA PHE A 818 -13.37 2.80 -36.36
C PHE A 818 -11.94 3.31 -36.49
N GLU A 819 -11.52 4.21 -35.61
CA GLU A 819 -10.10 4.56 -35.49
C GLU A 819 -9.41 3.53 -34.59
N SER A 820 -8.50 2.74 -35.17
CA SER A 820 -7.79 1.70 -34.43
C SER A 820 -6.59 2.26 -33.67
N LEU A 821 -6.41 1.86 -32.41
CA LEU A 821 -5.20 2.14 -31.65
C LEU A 821 -4.11 1.15 -32.06
N VAL A 822 -3.02 1.65 -32.66
CA VAL A 822 -1.86 0.83 -33.03
C VAL A 822 -0.85 0.81 -31.88
N ILE A 823 -0.59 -0.36 -31.32
CA ILE A 823 0.41 -0.57 -30.27
C ILE A 823 1.65 -1.22 -30.91
N PRO A 824 2.83 -0.56 -30.87
CA PRO A 824 4.04 -1.11 -31.45
C PRO A 824 4.47 -2.40 -30.74
N GLY A 825 5.12 -3.27 -31.51
CA GLY A 825 5.73 -4.50 -31.01
C GLY A 825 7.24 -4.45 -31.13
N VAL A 826 7.93 -5.37 -30.46
CA VAL A 826 9.36 -5.54 -30.71
C VAL A 826 9.54 -6.15 -32.11
N SER A 827 10.09 -5.38 -33.05
CA SER A 827 10.28 -5.84 -34.43
C SER A 827 11.30 -6.97 -34.50
N SER A 828 11.00 -8.01 -35.30
CA SER A 828 11.94 -9.10 -35.58
C SER A 828 13.23 -8.60 -36.24
N ALA A 829 13.17 -7.48 -36.98
CA ALA A 829 14.35 -6.87 -37.61
C ALA A 829 15.43 -6.48 -36.58
N LEU A 830 15.06 -6.13 -35.35
CA LEU A 830 16.02 -5.77 -34.29
C LEU A 830 16.24 -6.92 -33.32
N ALA A 831 15.17 -7.60 -32.94
CA ALA A 831 15.25 -8.66 -31.94
C ALA A 831 15.94 -9.91 -32.46
N ALA A 832 15.61 -10.39 -33.68
CA ALA A 832 16.19 -11.63 -34.17
C ALA A 832 17.73 -11.59 -34.25
N PRO A 833 18.36 -10.54 -34.80
CA PRO A 833 19.82 -10.38 -34.72
C PRO A 833 20.34 -10.42 -33.27
N THR A 834 19.66 -9.75 -32.34
CA THR A 834 20.04 -9.74 -30.92
C THR A 834 20.05 -11.15 -30.31
N PHE A 835 19.04 -11.97 -30.59
CA PHE A 835 18.98 -13.37 -30.14
C PHE A 835 20.01 -14.29 -30.82
N ALA A 836 20.66 -13.82 -31.88
CA ALA A 836 21.78 -14.46 -32.53
C ALA A 836 23.13 -13.85 -32.11
N GLY A 837 23.17 -12.94 -31.14
CA GLY A 837 24.40 -12.25 -30.77
C GLY A 837 24.95 -11.32 -31.86
N ILE A 838 24.07 -10.83 -32.75
CA ILE A 838 24.41 -9.93 -33.85
C ILE A 838 23.85 -8.53 -33.57
N PRO A 839 24.70 -7.53 -33.26
CA PRO A 839 24.27 -6.15 -33.16
C PRO A 839 24.04 -5.58 -34.56
N VAL A 840 22.87 -5.00 -34.83
CA VAL A 840 22.58 -4.41 -36.15
C VAL A 840 23.47 -3.20 -36.49
N THR A 841 24.04 -2.56 -35.48
CA THR A 841 25.02 -1.47 -35.57
C THR A 841 26.07 -1.62 -34.47
N GLN A 842 27.33 -1.34 -34.79
CA GLN A 842 28.45 -1.33 -33.83
C GLN A 842 29.53 -0.37 -34.33
N ARG A 843 30.05 0.49 -33.45
CA ARG A 843 31.13 1.42 -33.81
C ARG A 843 32.32 0.65 -34.37
N GLY A 844 32.91 1.17 -35.45
CA GLY A 844 34.04 0.51 -36.13
C GLY A 844 33.67 -0.74 -36.95
N VAL A 845 32.37 -1.10 -37.03
CA VAL A 845 31.88 -2.24 -37.83
C VAL A 845 30.72 -1.85 -38.75
N ALA A 846 29.63 -1.33 -38.20
CA ALA A 846 28.43 -0.93 -38.94
C ALA A 846 27.80 0.32 -38.32
N GLU A 847 27.70 1.38 -39.11
CA GLU A 847 27.18 2.70 -38.74
C GLU A 847 25.71 2.88 -39.12
N SER A 848 25.21 2.10 -40.08
CA SER A 848 23.83 2.13 -40.55
C SER A 848 23.29 0.72 -40.79
N PHE A 849 21.96 0.61 -40.87
CA PHE A 849 21.31 -0.61 -41.33
C PHE A 849 20.10 -0.31 -42.21
N ILE A 850 19.78 -1.24 -43.12
CA ILE A 850 18.58 -1.17 -43.98
C ILE A 850 17.75 -2.43 -43.75
N VAL A 851 16.43 -2.24 -43.61
CA VAL A 851 15.47 -3.35 -43.61
C VAL A 851 14.75 -3.36 -44.95
N CYS A 852 14.80 -4.48 -45.66
CA CYS A 852 14.05 -4.69 -46.90
C CYS A 852 13.28 -6.01 -46.88
N THR A 853 12.37 -6.19 -47.84
CA THR A 853 11.64 -7.45 -48.06
C THR A 853 12.23 -8.17 -49.28
N GLY A 854 12.38 -9.49 -49.21
CA GLY A 854 12.77 -10.33 -50.34
C GLY A 854 11.65 -10.60 -51.35
N VAL A 855 10.43 -10.13 -51.07
CA VAL A 855 9.25 -10.29 -51.92
C VAL A 855 8.47 -8.98 -52.05
N GLY A 856 8.18 -8.58 -53.29
CA GLY A 856 7.34 -7.44 -53.62
C GLY A 856 5.86 -7.81 -53.68
N ARG A 857 4.99 -6.81 -53.91
CA ARG A 857 3.54 -7.02 -54.06
C ARG A 857 3.28 -8.01 -55.21
N LYS A 858 2.37 -8.96 -55.02
CA LYS A 858 2.08 -10.06 -55.98
C LYS A 858 3.32 -10.89 -56.37
N GLY A 859 4.35 -10.93 -55.52
CA GLY A 859 5.55 -11.72 -55.74
C GLY A 859 6.55 -11.09 -56.72
N GLN A 860 6.39 -9.82 -57.08
CA GLN A 860 7.36 -9.08 -57.91
C GLN A 860 8.74 -9.02 -57.25
N GLU A 861 9.79 -8.98 -58.08
CA GLU A 861 11.17 -8.77 -57.63
C GLU A 861 11.32 -7.38 -57.00
N VAL A 862 12.13 -7.29 -55.95
CA VAL A 862 12.41 -6.04 -55.22
C VAL A 862 13.84 -5.64 -55.51
N GLN A 863 14.05 -4.36 -55.79
CA GLN A 863 15.40 -3.82 -55.96
C GLN A 863 16.14 -3.83 -54.62
N LEU A 864 17.23 -4.58 -54.52
CA LEU A 864 18.03 -4.69 -53.30
C LEU A 864 19.09 -3.56 -53.22
N PRO A 865 19.46 -3.10 -52.02
CA PRO A 865 20.49 -2.08 -51.88
C PRO A 865 21.88 -2.65 -52.20
N GLY A 866 22.73 -1.85 -52.85
CA GLY A 866 24.13 -2.16 -53.13
C GLY A 866 25.01 -2.29 -51.88
N TYR A 867 26.20 -2.83 -52.06
CA TYR A 867 27.16 -3.05 -50.98
C TYR A 867 27.72 -1.73 -50.43
N GLU A 868 27.70 -1.62 -49.11
CA GLU A 868 28.37 -0.57 -48.35
C GLU A 868 28.99 -1.21 -47.12
N ARG A 869 30.31 -1.05 -46.94
CA ARG A 869 31.06 -1.76 -45.89
C ARG A 869 30.53 -1.46 -44.48
N SER A 870 30.14 -0.22 -44.21
CA SER A 870 29.63 0.25 -42.91
C SER A 870 28.13 0.00 -42.71
N ARG A 871 27.48 -0.81 -43.58
CA ARG A 871 26.03 -1.06 -43.53
C ARG A 871 25.70 -2.52 -43.24
N THR A 872 24.75 -2.72 -42.35
CA THR A 872 24.08 -4.02 -42.16
C THR A 872 22.81 -4.09 -43.00
N LEU A 873 22.65 -5.11 -43.82
CA LEU A 873 21.43 -5.36 -44.59
C LEU A 873 20.59 -6.45 -43.92
N LEU A 874 19.33 -6.13 -43.62
CA LEU A 874 18.34 -7.03 -43.06
C LEU A 874 17.27 -7.34 -44.10
N VAL A 875 17.15 -8.61 -44.50
CA VAL A 875 16.14 -9.05 -45.49
C VAL A 875 15.09 -9.92 -44.81
N LEU A 876 13.87 -9.39 -44.70
CA LEU A 876 12.70 -10.11 -44.22
C LEU A 876 12.01 -10.85 -45.37
N MET A 877 11.37 -11.99 -45.07
CA MET A 877 10.60 -12.77 -46.06
C MET A 877 11.41 -13.20 -47.31
N GLY A 878 12.74 -13.28 -47.19
CA GLY A 878 13.64 -13.59 -48.31
C GLY A 878 14.14 -15.03 -48.37
N VAL A 879 14.05 -15.80 -47.29
CA VAL A 879 14.68 -17.14 -47.18
C VAL A 879 14.14 -18.13 -48.22
N ALA A 880 12.84 -18.11 -48.51
CA ALA A 880 12.24 -18.95 -49.56
C ALA A 880 12.76 -18.63 -50.97
N ARG A 881 13.35 -17.44 -51.16
CA ARG A 881 13.93 -16.95 -52.43
C ARG A 881 15.43 -16.73 -52.29
N ILE A 882 16.10 -17.41 -51.36
CA ILE A 882 17.50 -17.14 -51.03
C ILE A 882 18.42 -17.16 -52.24
N ARG A 883 18.24 -18.09 -53.18
CA ARG A 883 19.04 -18.16 -54.41
C ARG A 883 18.94 -16.86 -55.21
N GLN A 884 17.71 -16.41 -55.48
CA GLN A 884 17.45 -15.18 -56.22
C GLN A 884 18.00 -13.94 -55.50
N VAL A 885 17.89 -13.90 -54.16
CA VAL A 885 18.43 -12.80 -53.36
C VAL A 885 19.96 -12.79 -53.39
N VAL A 886 20.61 -13.94 -53.23
CA VAL A 886 22.08 -14.08 -53.27
C VAL A 886 22.61 -13.72 -54.65
N ASP A 887 21.98 -14.22 -55.72
CA ASP A 887 22.37 -13.91 -57.11
C ASP A 887 22.28 -12.40 -57.37
N ALA A 888 21.19 -11.76 -56.94
CA ALA A 888 21.01 -10.32 -57.06
C ALA A 888 22.01 -9.50 -56.23
N LEU A 889 22.58 -10.05 -55.16
CA LEU A 889 23.60 -9.37 -54.35
C LEU A 889 25.02 -9.58 -54.91
N LEU A 890 25.30 -10.71 -55.56
CA LEU A 890 26.65 -11.08 -56.02
C LEU A 890 26.95 -10.66 -57.46
N PHE A 891 25.97 -10.72 -58.37
CA PHE A 891 26.19 -10.55 -59.81
C PHE A 891 25.51 -9.28 -60.33
N ASP A 892 26.02 -8.72 -61.43
CA ASP A 892 25.29 -7.72 -62.22
C ASP A 892 24.47 -8.43 -63.32
N ASP A 893 23.39 -7.79 -63.80
CA ASP A 893 22.49 -8.41 -64.80
C ASP A 893 23.20 -8.78 -66.13
N SER A 894 24.41 -8.28 -66.38
CA SER A 894 25.26 -8.63 -67.52
C SER A 894 25.96 -9.99 -67.42
N ASP A 895 26.03 -10.59 -66.23
CA ASP A 895 26.86 -11.78 -65.97
C ASP A 895 26.09 -13.11 -66.07
N VAL A 896 24.78 -13.06 -66.34
CA VAL A 896 23.85 -14.21 -66.24
C VAL A 896 23.59 -14.88 -67.61
N GLU A 897 24.19 -14.43 -68.72
CA GLU A 897 23.95 -15.00 -70.06
C GLU A 897 24.67 -16.34 -70.38
N GLY A 898 25.27 -17.02 -69.41
CA GLY A 898 25.98 -18.29 -69.66
C GLY A 898 25.88 -19.32 -68.55
N GLY A 899 24.80 -20.11 -68.51
CA GLY A 899 24.72 -21.28 -67.61
C GLY A 899 23.39 -22.04 -67.68
N ASP A 900 23.41 -23.16 -68.40
CA ASP A 900 22.38 -24.19 -68.62
C ASP A 900 21.11 -24.18 -67.75
N HIS A 901 19.97 -23.90 -68.39
CA HIS A 901 18.63 -24.22 -67.90
C HIS A 901 18.36 -25.74 -68.01
N VAL A 902 18.27 -26.44 -66.87
CA VAL A 902 17.55 -27.71 -66.77
C VAL A 902 16.12 -27.43 -66.30
N SER A 903 15.17 -27.72 -67.18
CA SER A 903 13.72 -27.63 -66.99
C SER A 903 13.19 -28.68 -66.00
N ALA A 904 12.27 -28.29 -65.12
CA ALA A 904 11.33 -29.22 -64.47
C ALA A 904 9.93 -28.59 -64.32
N THR A 905 9.09 -28.86 -65.32
CA THR A 905 7.65 -29.23 -65.24
C THR A 905 6.69 -28.42 -64.36
N SER A 906 5.83 -27.66 -65.04
CA SER A 906 4.51 -27.18 -64.55
C SER A 906 3.46 -28.31 -64.54
N PRO A 907 2.49 -28.31 -63.60
CA PRO A 907 1.21 -29.00 -63.77
C PRO A 907 0.16 -28.12 -64.49
N PRO A 908 -0.95 -28.70 -64.98
CA PRO A 908 -1.76 -28.15 -66.05
C PRO A 908 -2.78 -27.11 -65.58
N ASP A 909 -3.01 -26.13 -66.45
CA ASP A 909 -4.12 -25.19 -66.43
C ASP A 909 -5.35 -25.83 -67.11
N LEU A 910 -6.53 -25.66 -66.51
CA LEU A 910 -7.82 -26.01 -67.09
C LEU A 910 -8.69 -24.75 -67.09
N GLY A 911 -8.82 -24.15 -68.27
CA GLY A 911 -10.11 -23.70 -68.79
C GLY A 911 -10.50 -22.24 -68.54
N SER A 912 -9.98 -21.39 -69.44
CA SER A 912 -10.70 -20.35 -70.21
C SER A 912 -12.08 -19.89 -69.75
N ASP A 913 -12.26 -18.56 -69.69
CA ASP A 913 -13.13 -17.92 -70.68
C ASP A 913 -12.70 -16.50 -71.05
N ARG A 914 -13.02 -16.19 -72.31
CA ARG A 914 -12.51 -15.11 -73.16
C ARG A 914 -13.14 -13.77 -72.80
N ASP A 915 -12.39 -12.68 -73.01
CA ASP A 915 -12.88 -11.65 -73.93
C ASP A 915 -11.78 -10.77 -74.53
N GLN A 916 -11.98 -10.43 -75.80
CA GLN A 916 -11.04 -9.74 -76.69
C GLN A 916 -11.10 -8.22 -76.55
N GLY A 917 -9.99 -7.53 -76.80
CA GLY A 917 -10.02 -6.13 -77.22
C GLY A 917 -8.72 -5.34 -77.08
N GLY A 918 -8.04 -5.11 -78.21
CA GLY A 918 -7.49 -3.78 -78.51
C GLY A 918 -6.11 -3.38 -77.99
N ASN A 919 -5.07 -3.83 -78.70
CA ASN A 919 -3.97 -3.02 -79.24
C ASN A 919 -3.41 -1.81 -78.41
N THR A 920 -2.22 -1.99 -77.83
CA THR A 920 -1.10 -1.03 -77.94
C THR A 920 0.18 -1.75 -77.47
N LEU A 921 1.14 -1.93 -78.37
CA LEU A 921 2.50 -2.39 -78.03
C LEU A 921 3.18 -1.38 -77.09
N PRO A 922 3.68 -1.76 -75.90
CA PRO A 922 4.72 -1.00 -75.23
C PRO A 922 6.10 -1.50 -75.69
N LYS A 923 6.99 -0.52 -75.83
CA LYS A 923 8.44 -0.59 -76.13
C LYS A 923 9.18 -1.71 -75.37
N PRO A 924 10.35 -2.17 -75.86
CA PRO A 924 11.13 -3.22 -75.20
C PRO A 924 11.44 -2.79 -73.77
N SER A 925 11.04 -3.62 -72.81
CA SER A 925 11.25 -3.41 -71.38
C SER A 925 12.73 -3.24 -71.10
N GLN A 926 13.13 -2.06 -70.64
CA GLN A 926 14.41 -1.84 -69.96
C GLN A 926 14.54 -2.93 -68.89
N GLN A 927 15.54 -3.80 -69.00
CA GLN A 927 15.91 -4.73 -67.94
C GLN A 927 16.15 -3.92 -66.67
N GLN A 928 15.25 -4.09 -65.72
CA GLN A 928 15.21 -3.31 -64.50
C GLN A 928 16.28 -3.88 -63.58
N LYS A 929 17.32 -3.09 -63.28
CA LYS A 929 18.45 -3.51 -62.44
C LYS A 929 17.96 -4.10 -61.12
N ARG A 930 18.38 -5.33 -60.80
CA ARG A 930 17.98 -6.05 -59.58
C ARG A 930 18.56 -5.48 -58.28
N ARG A 931 19.62 -4.68 -58.38
CA ARG A 931 20.33 -4.03 -57.26
C ARG A 931 20.61 -2.56 -57.54
N ASP A 932 20.50 -1.72 -56.51
CA ASP A 932 20.86 -0.29 -56.54
C ASP A 932 22.24 -0.06 -55.91
N GLY A 933 23.30 -0.17 -56.70
CA GLY A 933 24.69 0.03 -56.29
C GLY A 933 25.61 -1.17 -56.52
N PRO A 934 26.83 -1.16 -55.95
CA PRO A 934 27.86 -2.17 -56.23
C PRO A 934 27.50 -3.56 -55.70
N ALA A 935 28.08 -4.59 -56.32
CA ALA A 935 27.97 -5.98 -55.88
C ALA A 935 28.59 -6.21 -54.50
N TYR A 936 28.03 -7.16 -53.76
CA TYR A 936 28.59 -7.60 -52.48
C TYR A 936 29.78 -8.54 -52.73
N PRO A 937 30.89 -8.38 -51.99
CA PRO A 937 31.96 -9.35 -52.03
C PRO A 937 31.47 -10.76 -51.66
N PRO A 938 31.89 -11.84 -52.36
CA PRO A 938 31.40 -13.19 -52.09
C PRO A 938 31.67 -13.71 -50.66
N HIS A 939 32.71 -13.18 -50.02
CA HIS A 939 33.08 -13.51 -48.63
C HIS A 939 32.30 -12.73 -47.59
N THR A 940 31.37 -11.83 -47.98
CA THR A 940 30.59 -11.03 -47.03
C THR A 940 29.83 -11.95 -46.06
N PRO A 941 29.96 -11.73 -44.74
CA PRO A 941 29.26 -12.53 -43.74
C PRO A 941 27.74 -12.41 -43.87
N ILE A 942 27.05 -13.54 -43.69
CA ILE A 942 25.59 -13.62 -43.65
C ILE A 942 25.14 -14.59 -42.56
N ALA A 943 24.05 -14.26 -41.88
CA ALA A 943 23.34 -15.15 -40.97
C ALA A 943 21.87 -15.31 -41.40
N ILE A 944 21.36 -16.53 -41.44
CA ILE A 944 19.93 -16.83 -41.51
C ILE A 944 19.44 -17.13 -40.10
N ILE A 945 18.43 -16.41 -39.63
CA ILE A 945 17.85 -16.60 -38.30
C ILE A 945 16.41 -17.06 -38.49
N GLU A 946 16.13 -18.30 -38.08
CA GLU A 946 14.83 -18.94 -38.14
C GLU A 946 14.22 -19.07 -36.75
N ARG A 947 12.91 -18.85 -36.64
CA ARG A 947 12.13 -18.96 -35.39
C ARG A 947 12.77 -18.21 -34.23
N ALA A 948 13.17 -16.96 -34.49
CA ALA A 948 13.84 -16.11 -33.53
C ALA A 948 13.11 -16.06 -32.17
N SER A 949 13.86 -16.09 -31.07
CA SER A 949 13.38 -16.07 -29.68
C SER A 949 12.54 -17.28 -29.24
N MET A 950 12.46 -18.33 -30.06
CA MET A 950 11.80 -19.60 -29.69
C MET A 950 12.83 -20.64 -29.23
N PRO A 951 12.45 -21.61 -28.40
CA PRO A 951 13.37 -22.68 -27.96
C PRO A 951 14.00 -23.48 -29.11
N ASP A 952 13.32 -23.54 -30.26
CA ASP A 952 13.80 -24.18 -31.48
C ASP A 952 14.33 -23.20 -32.54
N GLN A 953 14.78 -22.02 -32.08
CA GLN A 953 15.51 -21.06 -32.90
C GLN A 953 16.69 -21.74 -33.59
N ARG A 954 16.94 -21.39 -34.85
CA ARG A 954 18.13 -21.85 -35.57
C ARG A 954 18.82 -20.67 -36.24
N VAL A 955 20.13 -20.60 -36.07
CA VAL A 955 20.97 -19.59 -36.73
C VAL A 955 22.01 -20.28 -37.60
N ILE A 956 22.03 -19.95 -38.88
CA ILE A 956 22.98 -20.48 -39.87
C ILE A 956 23.90 -19.34 -40.30
N TYR A 957 25.16 -19.42 -39.94
CA TYR A 957 26.21 -18.46 -40.26
C TYR A 957 27.03 -18.94 -41.45
N SER A 958 27.26 -18.11 -42.46
CA SER A 958 28.09 -18.44 -43.61
C SER A 958 28.59 -17.18 -44.33
N THR A 959 29.10 -17.35 -45.54
CA THR A 959 29.39 -16.28 -46.50
C THR A 959 28.27 -16.21 -47.54
N LEU A 960 28.11 -15.07 -48.24
CA LEU A 960 27.15 -14.97 -49.34
C LEU A 960 27.35 -16.06 -50.41
N LYS A 961 28.60 -16.47 -50.66
CA LYS A 961 28.93 -17.55 -51.60
C LYS A 961 28.35 -18.91 -51.18
N ASP A 962 28.40 -19.24 -49.90
CA ASP A 962 28.16 -20.62 -49.41
C ASP A 962 26.82 -20.79 -48.68
N ILE A 963 26.11 -19.70 -48.37
CA ILE A 963 24.89 -19.74 -47.55
C ILE A 963 23.75 -20.59 -48.14
N VAL A 964 23.62 -20.67 -49.46
CA VAL A 964 22.60 -21.52 -50.11
C VAL A 964 22.86 -22.99 -49.80
N ARG A 965 24.12 -23.43 -49.92
CA ARG A 965 24.54 -24.80 -49.59
C ARG A 965 24.41 -25.07 -48.09
N ALA A 966 24.73 -24.08 -47.26
CA ALA A 966 24.60 -24.17 -45.82
C ALA A 966 23.13 -24.41 -45.41
N LEU A 967 22.18 -23.66 -45.98
CA LEU A 967 20.76 -23.81 -45.70
C LEU A 967 20.24 -25.19 -46.15
N GLU A 968 20.57 -25.62 -47.37
CA GLU A 968 20.17 -26.93 -47.91
C GLU A 968 20.72 -28.10 -47.07
N SER A 969 21.94 -27.95 -46.54
CA SER A 969 22.58 -28.95 -45.68
C SER A 969 22.06 -28.94 -44.23
N SER A 970 21.39 -27.86 -43.81
CA SER A 970 20.89 -27.69 -42.44
C SER A 970 19.49 -28.30 -42.23
N GLY A 971 18.87 -28.89 -43.26
CA GLY A 971 17.55 -29.52 -43.20
C GLY A 971 16.40 -28.61 -43.63
N GLU A 972 15.17 -29.01 -43.34
CA GLU A 972 13.97 -28.25 -43.76
C GLU A 972 13.94 -26.85 -43.15
N GLN A 973 13.48 -25.87 -43.93
CA GLN A 973 13.34 -24.48 -43.50
C GLN A 973 12.29 -24.35 -42.39
N ARG A 974 12.57 -23.49 -41.41
CA ARG A 974 11.70 -23.23 -40.26
C ARG A 974 11.17 -21.79 -40.31
N PRO A 975 10.07 -21.53 -41.03
CA PRO A 975 9.49 -20.19 -41.05
C PRO A 975 8.92 -19.79 -39.67
N PRO A 976 8.95 -18.51 -39.30
CA PRO A 976 9.52 -17.39 -40.06
C PRO A 976 11.05 -17.32 -39.95
N GLY A 977 11.70 -16.95 -41.06
CA GLY A 977 13.16 -16.74 -41.14
C GLY A 977 13.54 -15.41 -41.79
N MET A 978 14.68 -14.86 -41.39
CA MET A 978 15.26 -13.63 -41.97
C MET A 978 16.77 -13.76 -42.22
N MET A 979 17.31 -12.85 -43.04
CA MET A 979 18.74 -12.79 -43.36
C MET A 979 19.36 -11.50 -42.82
N VAL A 980 20.54 -11.60 -42.23
CA VAL A 980 21.39 -10.50 -41.77
C VAL A 980 22.69 -10.57 -42.54
N ILE A 981 23.03 -9.52 -43.29
CA ILE A 981 24.17 -9.49 -44.21
C ILE A 981 25.07 -8.31 -43.85
N GLY A 982 26.37 -8.55 -43.76
CA GLY A 982 27.37 -7.54 -43.48
C GLY A 982 28.23 -7.88 -42.27
N TRP A 983 29.19 -7.01 -41.98
CA TRP A 983 30.24 -7.27 -40.99
C TRP A 983 29.75 -7.36 -39.55
N ALA A 984 28.57 -6.81 -39.25
CA ALA A 984 27.89 -6.96 -37.98
C ALA A 984 27.73 -8.43 -37.53
N VAL A 985 27.58 -9.36 -38.48
CA VAL A 985 27.35 -10.79 -38.20
C VAL A 985 28.45 -11.44 -37.35
N LEU A 986 29.70 -10.98 -37.47
CA LEU A 986 30.84 -11.53 -36.73
C LEU A 986 31.32 -10.61 -35.59
N ALA A 987 30.67 -9.46 -35.37
CA ALA A 987 31.16 -8.38 -34.52
C ALA A 987 31.38 -8.77 -33.06
N LEU A 988 30.54 -9.66 -32.51
CA LEU A 988 30.63 -10.17 -31.13
C LEU A 988 31.23 -11.58 -31.05
N SER A 989 31.75 -12.13 -32.16
CA SER A 989 32.33 -13.47 -32.14
C SER A 989 33.68 -13.49 -31.42
N GLY A 990 33.91 -14.49 -30.57
CA GLY A 990 35.17 -14.63 -29.83
C GLY A 990 35.40 -13.47 -28.85
N ALA A 991 36.53 -12.77 -28.99
CA ALA A 991 36.83 -11.57 -28.19
C ALA A 991 36.13 -10.29 -28.71
N GLY A 992 35.41 -10.38 -29.84
CA GLY A 992 34.83 -9.26 -30.56
C GLY A 992 35.82 -8.57 -31.51
N ASP A 993 35.30 -7.95 -32.57
CA ASP A 993 36.08 -7.15 -33.53
C ASP A 993 35.45 -5.76 -33.68
N MET A 994 36.25 -4.72 -33.41
CA MET A 994 35.87 -3.31 -33.53
C MET A 994 36.61 -2.60 -34.68
N GLY A 995 37.52 -3.28 -35.39
CA GLY A 995 38.46 -2.66 -36.34
C GLY A 995 38.10 -2.85 -37.81
N VAL A 996 36.92 -3.40 -38.14
CA VAL A 996 36.51 -3.71 -39.52
C VAL A 996 36.55 -2.48 -40.44
N LEU A 997 36.15 -1.32 -39.93
CA LEU A 997 36.18 -0.05 -40.66
C LEU A 997 37.56 0.65 -40.57
N ASP A 998 38.33 0.39 -39.51
CA ASP A 998 39.68 0.94 -39.35
C ASP A 998 40.64 0.41 -40.43
N ASP A 999 40.46 -0.85 -40.84
CA ASP A 999 41.23 -1.46 -41.96
C ASP A 999 41.10 -0.71 -43.28
N HIS A 1000 39.99 0.01 -43.45
CA HIS A 1000 39.66 0.83 -44.63
C HIS A 1000 40.19 2.28 -44.50
N ASN A 1001 40.44 2.76 -43.27
CA ASN A 1001 41.03 4.08 -43.01
C ASN A 1001 42.56 4.05 -43.04
N VAL A 1002 43.20 2.91 -42.74
CA VAL A 1002 44.66 2.72 -42.90
C VAL A 1002 45.09 2.89 -44.37
N THR A 1003 44.23 2.57 -45.32
CA THR A 1003 44.46 2.81 -46.76
C THR A 1003 44.20 4.26 -47.20
N ALA A 1004 43.52 5.09 -46.39
CA ALA A 1004 43.26 6.49 -46.70
C ALA A 1004 44.28 7.47 -46.08
N ASN A 1005 44.94 7.07 -44.98
CA ASN A 1005 45.87 7.91 -44.22
C ASN A 1005 47.36 7.58 -44.41
N SER A 1006 47.74 6.66 -45.31
CA SER A 1006 49.14 6.44 -45.73
C SER A 1006 49.62 7.51 -46.72
N GLY A 1007 49.45 8.79 -46.35
CA GLY A 1007 50.07 9.94 -47.01
C GLY A 1007 51.55 10.09 -46.64
N ALA A 1008 52.35 9.04 -46.78
CA ALA A 1008 53.80 9.07 -46.59
C ALA A 1008 54.51 8.55 -47.85
N GLU A 1009 54.96 9.52 -48.66
CA GLU A 1009 56.08 9.43 -49.63
C GLU A 1009 56.28 8.09 -50.36
N ALA A 1010 55.39 7.75 -51.30
CA ALA A 1010 55.74 6.80 -52.35
C ALA A 1010 56.26 7.57 -53.57
N ARG A 1011 57.56 7.41 -53.83
CA ARG A 1011 58.23 7.79 -55.08
C ARG A 1011 57.42 7.33 -56.28
N VAL A 1012 57.40 8.18 -57.31
CA VAL A 1012 56.94 7.86 -58.67
C VAL A 1012 57.51 6.51 -59.10
N GLY A 1013 56.64 5.51 -59.15
CA GLY A 1013 56.91 4.14 -59.56
C GLY A 1013 55.60 3.53 -60.02
N ASP A 1014 55.55 3.24 -61.30
CA ASP A 1014 54.44 2.73 -62.10
C ASP A 1014 53.66 1.56 -61.43
N GLY A 1015 52.33 1.67 -61.38
CA GLY A 1015 51.38 0.61 -61.01
C GLY A 1015 51.08 0.42 -59.52
N GLY A 1016 50.01 1.05 -58.99
CA GLY A 1016 49.72 0.97 -57.54
C GLY A 1016 48.27 1.07 -57.04
N GLU A 1017 47.25 1.34 -57.85
CA GLU A 1017 45.86 1.41 -57.32
C GLU A 1017 45.25 0.03 -56.98
N GLY A 1018 45.84 -1.07 -57.48
CA GLY A 1018 45.36 -2.43 -57.21
C GLY A 1018 45.92 -3.10 -55.94
N GLY A 1019 47.00 -2.57 -55.36
CA GLY A 1019 47.73 -3.22 -54.25
C GLY A 1019 46.98 -3.21 -52.91
N ASP A 1020 46.37 -2.07 -52.57
CA ASP A 1020 45.67 -1.87 -51.30
C ASP A 1020 44.31 -2.59 -51.24
N VAL A 1021 43.59 -2.65 -52.36
CA VAL A 1021 42.32 -3.39 -52.47
C VAL A 1021 42.54 -4.90 -52.32
N LEU A 1022 43.63 -5.44 -52.90
CA LEU A 1022 44.02 -6.84 -52.76
C LEU A 1022 44.50 -7.17 -51.34
N ALA A 1023 45.08 -6.22 -50.61
CA ALA A 1023 45.50 -6.38 -49.21
C ALA A 1023 44.30 -6.37 -48.26
N LEU A 1024 43.34 -5.45 -48.45
CA LEU A 1024 42.09 -5.43 -47.69
C LEU A 1024 41.27 -6.70 -47.91
N GLY A 1025 41.10 -7.13 -49.16
CA GLY A 1025 40.37 -8.36 -49.49
C GLY A 1025 41.00 -9.65 -48.96
N ARG A 1026 42.33 -9.68 -48.73
CA ARG A 1026 43.00 -10.80 -48.06
C ARG A 1026 42.71 -10.82 -46.55
N ARG A 1027 42.88 -9.69 -45.86
CA ARG A 1027 42.56 -9.55 -44.43
C ARG A 1027 41.11 -9.91 -44.14
N ASP A 1028 40.20 -9.46 -45.00
CA ASP A 1028 38.77 -9.75 -44.89
C ASP A 1028 38.46 -11.24 -45.04
N ARG A 1029 39.12 -11.96 -45.97
CA ARG A 1029 38.97 -13.41 -46.10
C ARG A 1029 39.53 -14.15 -44.89
N GLU A 1030 40.73 -13.79 -44.44
CA GLU A 1030 41.36 -14.40 -43.26
C GLU A 1030 40.51 -14.21 -42.00
N ARG A 1031 39.93 -13.01 -41.82
CA ARG A 1031 38.96 -12.69 -40.76
C ARG A 1031 37.75 -13.63 -40.80
N VAL A 1032 37.16 -13.82 -41.98
CA VAL A 1032 35.96 -14.67 -42.16
C VAL A 1032 36.30 -16.16 -42.01
N GLU A 1033 37.43 -16.62 -42.54
CA GLU A 1033 37.91 -18.00 -42.39
C GLU A 1033 38.18 -18.35 -40.92
N SER A 1034 38.83 -17.43 -40.19
CA SER A 1034 39.04 -17.57 -38.74
C SER A 1034 37.71 -17.63 -37.98
N TRP A 1035 36.75 -16.78 -38.36
CA TRP A 1035 35.42 -16.76 -37.75
C TRP A 1035 34.63 -18.06 -38.01
N LEU A 1036 34.67 -18.63 -39.21
CA LEU A 1036 33.96 -19.87 -39.55
C LEU A 1036 34.66 -21.12 -39.00
N GLY A 1037 35.97 -21.05 -38.72
CA GLY A 1037 36.73 -22.17 -38.15
C GLY A 1037 36.81 -23.39 -39.06
N LEU A 1038 37.43 -24.46 -38.54
CA LEU A 1038 37.53 -25.76 -39.21
C LEU A 1038 36.44 -26.71 -38.70
N GLY A 1039 35.86 -27.54 -39.59
CA GLY A 1039 34.92 -28.58 -39.22
C GLY A 1039 35.56 -29.70 -38.39
N GLY A 1040 34.74 -30.58 -37.83
CA GLY A 1040 35.19 -31.72 -37.01
C GLY A 1040 36.08 -32.74 -37.76
N ASP A 1041 36.16 -32.66 -39.08
CA ASP A 1041 37.03 -33.44 -39.97
C ASP A 1041 38.32 -32.68 -40.38
N GLY A 1042 38.54 -31.48 -39.83
CA GLY A 1042 39.68 -30.62 -40.16
C GLY A 1042 39.55 -29.88 -41.49
N ARG A 1043 38.41 -29.96 -42.20
CA ARG A 1043 38.15 -29.22 -43.45
C ARG A 1043 37.29 -27.99 -43.18
N ALA A 1044 37.51 -26.92 -43.94
CA ALA A 1044 36.67 -25.73 -43.87
C ALA A 1044 35.28 -26.05 -44.44
N VAL A 1045 34.27 -26.16 -43.56
CA VAL A 1045 32.89 -26.48 -43.96
C VAL A 1045 32.21 -25.24 -44.57
N GLY A 1046 32.68 -24.03 -44.26
CA GLY A 1046 32.18 -22.78 -44.84
C GLY A 1046 30.90 -22.25 -44.18
N TRP A 1047 30.36 -22.91 -43.15
CA TRP A 1047 29.24 -22.43 -42.35
C TRP A 1047 29.24 -23.00 -40.92
N LYS A 1048 28.48 -22.36 -40.02
CA LYS A 1048 28.17 -22.81 -38.66
C LYS A 1048 26.67 -22.81 -38.44
N VAL A 1049 26.17 -23.79 -37.67
CA VAL A 1049 24.76 -23.85 -37.27
C VAL A 1049 24.68 -23.80 -35.75
N HIS A 1050 23.85 -22.91 -35.22
CA HIS A 1050 23.53 -22.80 -33.81
C HIS A 1050 22.03 -23.09 -33.60
N GLU A 1051 21.72 -24.00 -32.69
CA GLU A 1051 20.35 -24.39 -32.35
C GLU A 1051 20.03 -23.90 -30.93
N GLY A 1052 18.82 -23.38 -30.77
CA GLY A 1052 18.33 -22.79 -29.52
C GLY A 1052 18.64 -21.30 -29.36
N ILE A 1053 18.22 -20.79 -28.20
CA ILE A 1053 18.50 -19.44 -27.72
C ILE A 1053 19.64 -19.49 -26.68
N GLU A 1054 20.33 -18.37 -26.48
CA GLU A 1054 21.42 -18.30 -25.49
C GLU A 1054 20.96 -18.62 -24.06
N LEU A 1055 21.82 -19.30 -23.30
CA LEU A 1055 21.61 -19.64 -21.89
C LEU A 1055 21.27 -18.40 -21.06
N GLY A 1056 20.08 -18.41 -20.44
CA GLY A 1056 19.59 -17.34 -19.57
C GLY A 1056 18.25 -16.76 -20.02
N TRP A 1057 17.92 -16.82 -21.32
CA TRP A 1057 16.61 -16.40 -21.81
C TRP A 1057 15.48 -17.34 -21.35
N ASP A 1058 15.75 -18.65 -21.24
CA ASP A 1058 14.80 -19.61 -20.67
C ASP A 1058 14.48 -19.36 -19.18
N THR A 1059 15.30 -18.55 -18.49
CA THR A 1059 15.13 -18.21 -17.05
C THR A 1059 14.48 -16.85 -16.80
N LEU A 1060 14.19 -16.09 -17.86
CA LEU A 1060 13.56 -14.76 -17.84
C LEU A 1060 12.05 -14.83 -18.05
#